data_AF-A0A353HYF5-F1
#
_entry.id   AF-A0A353HYF5-F1
#
_cell.length_a   1.000
_cell.length_b   1.000
_cell.length_c   1.000
_cell.angle_alpha   90.00
_cell.angle_beta   90.00
_cell.angle_gamma   90.00
#
_symmetry.space_group_name_H-M   'P 1'
#
loop_
_entity.id
_entity.type
_entity.pdbx_description
1 polymer ?
#
loop_
_entity_poly.entity_id
_entity_poly.type
_entity_poly.pdbx_seq_one_letter_code
_entity_poly.pdbx_strand_id
1 'polypeptide(L)'
;CPHNTSTRVPEGSRAYAGIGCHFMATWMKRDTNYLSQMGGEGVSWVASSRFVDEPHVFQNLGDGTFYHSGSLAIRQAVAARTNITYKILYNDAVAMTGGQPVDGTLSVPQIVQQVVSEGARKTVVVTDQPENYAQVKLPDGVTVHHRGELDVIQRDLRTIPGVTVLVYDQTCAAEKRRRRKKGEFPDLPKRMVINEAVCEGCGDCGIQSNCVSILPKETEFGRKRQIDQSSCNKDYSCAKGFCPSFVTVEGGTLKKNKAGVSKGDDDGWGTLPEPVLPSVEHPYNILINGIGGTGVITVGALMGMAAHLEAKGASVLDMTGMSQKNGSVTSHVKIAATPERLRAQRIATGEADLVLGCDMLTTGAADAISKMRPGRTLAIVNLHEQPTGTFAQNADWQFPAEDVRGLIVEAVGGASGADFVDATKLATALMGDSIATNLFLMGYAWQKGRIPLTEASLMRAIELNGVAVASNKKSFLWGRRAAVDFKRVERTATPTQAVLVQMPQSLDNVIKKRVEFLTAYQDAAYAGVYLDLVEHVRAAETAVSMGNRLSMAVAKYYFKLMAYKDEYEVARLYTDGRFLESVKSQFEGDVKLKFNLAPPMFAKKNAKGELVKQEFGGWMLGAFKLLAKLKGLRGGAFDVFGYTAERKMERALIAEYRQMIEALLPSLTAASHADAVELASLPEQIRGFGHVKEKAVDTFRLRKAELLSGNVKKRAA
;
A
#
# COMPACT_ATOMS: atom_id res chain seq x y z
N CYS A 1 -3.25 -7.52 8.23
CA CYS A 1 -3.09 -9.00 8.13
C CYS A 1 -2.47 -9.51 9.43
N PRO A 2 -2.94 -10.60 10.07
CA PRO A 2 -2.33 -11.13 11.30
C PRO A 2 -0.83 -11.44 11.14
N HIS A 3 -0.45 -11.94 9.97
CA HIS A 3 0.94 -12.26 9.64
C HIS A 3 1.87 -11.05 9.54
N ASN A 4 1.38 -9.80 9.51
CA ASN A 4 2.28 -8.63 9.54
C ASN A 4 3.02 -8.48 10.87
N THR A 5 2.42 -8.97 11.95
CA THR A 5 3.01 -8.98 13.29
C THR A 5 3.44 -10.39 13.67
N SER A 6 2.60 -11.40 13.42
CA SER A 6 2.82 -12.75 13.93
C SER A 6 4.08 -13.43 13.38
N THR A 7 4.57 -13.09 12.18
CA THR A 7 5.77 -13.74 11.61
C THR A 7 7.07 -13.00 11.92
N ARG A 8 7.04 -11.89 12.64
CA ARG A 8 8.27 -11.24 13.14
C ARG A 8 8.83 -12.06 14.30
N VAL A 9 10.16 -12.17 14.37
CA VAL A 9 10.89 -12.82 15.46
C VAL A 9 11.77 -11.80 16.18
N PRO A 10 12.15 -12.04 17.45
CA PRO A 10 13.10 -11.20 18.16
C PRO A 10 14.45 -11.12 17.45
N GLU A 11 15.16 -10.02 17.67
CA GLU A 11 16.53 -9.84 17.18
C GLU A 11 17.44 -10.98 17.65
N GLY A 12 18.28 -11.47 16.74
CA GLY A 12 19.16 -12.62 16.96
C GLY A 12 18.46 -13.98 16.93
N SER A 13 17.19 -14.04 16.52
CA SER A 13 16.46 -15.29 16.32
C SER A 13 16.06 -15.48 14.86
N ARG A 14 15.81 -16.72 14.46
CA ARG A 14 15.22 -17.05 13.16
C ARG A 14 13.99 -17.93 13.31
N ALA A 15 13.14 -17.89 12.29
CA ALA A 15 12.00 -18.78 12.16
C ALA A 15 12.16 -19.75 10.98
N TYR A 16 11.47 -20.87 11.07
CA TYR A 16 11.16 -21.71 9.93
C TYR A 16 9.75 -21.45 9.42
N ALA A 17 9.60 -21.52 8.10
CA ALA A 17 8.30 -21.41 7.47
C ALA A 17 7.54 -22.74 7.57
N GLY A 18 6.22 -22.64 7.51
CA GLY A 18 5.31 -23.76 7.33
C GLY A 18 4.42 -23.53 6.12
N ILE A 19 3.56 -24.49 5.82
CA ILE A 19 2.61 -24.36 4.71
C ILE A 19 1.46 -23.42 5.11
N GLY A 20 1.26 -22.37 4.32
CA GLY A 20 0.20 -21.37 4.48
C GLY A 20 0.65 -19.96 4.14
N CYS A 21 -0.19 -18.93 4.37
CA CYS A 21 0.17 -17.54 4.06
C CYS A 21 1.41 -17.02 4.81
N HIS A 22 1.78 -17.65 5.93
CA HIS A 22 3.00 -17.30 6.65
C HIS A 22 4.29 -17.75 5.93
N PHE A 23 4.19 -18.62 4.92
CA PHE A 23 5.30 -18.95 4.02
C PHE A 23 5.90 -17.70 3.37
N MET A 24 5.07 -16.68 3.15
CA MET A 24 5.51 -15.41 2.58
C MET A 24 6.63 -14.74 3.35
N ALA A 25 6.75 -15.01 4.65
CA ALA A 25 7.82 -14.47 5.47
C ALA A 25 9.21 -14.82 4.92
N THR A 26 9.35 -15.87 4.09
CA THR A 26 10.60 -16.27 3.43
C THR A 26 11.10 -15.28 2.38
N TRP A 27 10.20 -14.53 1.73
CA TRP A 27 10.58 -13.44 0.81
C TRP A 27 10.54 -12.07 1.49
N MET A 28 10.32 -12.03 2.80
CA MET A 28 10.33 -10.81 3.60
C MET A 28 11.62 -10.74 4.41
N LYS A 29 12.11 -9.53 4.70
CA LYS A 29 13.21 -9.31 5.65
C LYS A 29 12.74 -9.59 7.10
N ARG A 30 12.53 -10.86 7.43
CA ARG A 30 11.94 -11.34 8.70
C ARG A 30 12.63 -12.60 9.25
N ASP A 31 13.85 -12.88 8.81
CA ASP A 31 14.69 -13.99 9.30
C ASP A 31 13.93 -15.32 9.34
N THR A 32 13.12 -15.58 8.31
CA THR A 32 12.32 -16.81 8.17
C THR A 32 12.83 -17.59 6.97
N ASN A 33 13.33 -18.80 7.19
CA ASN A 33 13.97 -19.62 6.16
C ASN A 33 13.34 -21.02 6.10
N TYR A 34 13.68 -21.79 5.06
CA TYR A 34 13.24 -23.17 4.84
C TYR A 34 11.72 -23.33 4.65
N LEU A 35 11.34 -24.35 3.88
CA LEU A 35 9.97 -24.81 3.73
C LEU A 35 9.94 -26.31 4.03
N SER A 36 8.88 -26.77 4.70
CA SER A 36 8.61 -28.18 4.90
C SER A 36 7.23 -28.53 4.36
N GLN A 37 7.03 -29.81 4.03
CA GLN A 37 5.72 -30.39 3.76
C GLN A 37 4.81 -30.34 5.01
N MET A 38 3.49 -30.43 4.82
CA MET A 38 2.53 -30.39 5.92
C MET A 38 2.79 -31.53 6.91
N GLY A 39 3.03 -31.21 8.18
CA GLY A 39 3.37 -32.17 9.23
C GLY A 39 4.88 -32.39 9.42
N GLY A 40 5.72 -31.78 8.58
CA GLY A 40 7.18 -31.76 8.76
C GLY A 40 7.69 -30.51 9.47
N GLU A 41 6.82 -29.54 9.79
CA GLU A 41 7.19 -28.28 10.40
C GLU A 41 7.97 -28.47 11.72
N GLY A 42 9.21 -27.99 11.76
CA GLY A 42 10.10 -28.02 12.93
C GLY A 42 10.91 -29.31 13.05
N VAL A 43 10.57 -30.38 12.32
CA VAL A 43 11.27 -31.67 12.39
C VAL A 43 12.70 -31.56 11.86
N SER A 44 12.94 -30.71 10.86
CA SER A 44 14.30 -30.41 10.39
C SER A 44 15.19 -29.84 11.50
N TRP A 45 14.64 -29.03 12.41
CA TRP A 45 15.36 -28.50 13.57
C TRP A 45 15.67 -29.58 14.60
N VAL A 46 14.76 -30.52 14.82
CA VAL A 46 14.97 -31.65 15.75
C VAL A 46 16.26 -32.40 15.43
N ALA A 47 16.57 -32.55 14.13
CA ALA A 47 17.82 -33.13 13.68
C ALA A 47 18.99 -32.12 13.75
N SER A 48 18.85 -30.95 13.12
CA SER A 48 19.97 -30.01 12.95
C SER A 48 20.46 -29.37 14.25
N SER A 49 19.58 -29.17 15.23
CA SER A 49 19.91 -28.65 16.57
C SER A 49 20.97 -29.47 17.31
N ARG A 50 21.21 -30.73 16.91
CA ARG A 50 22.26 -31.59 17.49
C ARG A 50 23.65 -31.30 16.95
N PHE A 51 23.75 -30.53 15.88
CA PHE A 51 24.98 -30.30 15.11
C PHE A 51 25.31 -28.81 14.94
N VAL A 52 24.59 -27.91 15.62
CA VAL A 52 24.80 -26.47 15.55
C VAL A 52 24.81 -25.84 16.94
N ASP A 53 25.51 -24.72 17.09
CA ASP A 53 25.58 -23.97 18.35
C ASP A 53 24.36 -23.08 18.62
N GLU A 54 23.49 -22.90 17.63
CA GLU A 54 22.29 -22.10 17.78
C GLU A 54 21.29 -22.79 18.73
N PRO A 55 20.89 -22.14 19.84
CA PRO A 55 20.20 -22.84 20.93
C PRO A 55 18.71 -23.05 20.68
N HIS A 56 18.11 -22.29 19.77
CA HIS A 56 16.65 -22.19 19.63
C HIS A 56 16.23 -21.64 18.27
N VAL A 57 15.09 -22.11 17.76
CA VAL A 57 14.40 -21.51 16.61
C VAL A 57 12.90 -21.39 16.86
N PHE A 58 12.26 -20.49 16.11
CA PHE A 58 10.79 -20.45 16.00
C PHE A 58 10.30 -21.29 14.81
N GLN A 59 9.18 -21.98 14.94
CA GLN A 59 8.51 -22.65 13.81
C GLN A 59 7.12 -22.06 13.61
N ASN A 60 6.88 -21.42 12.47
CA ASN A 60 5.53 -20.99 12.13
C ASN A 60 4.69 -22.20 11.69
N LEU A 61 3.48 -22.31 12.21
CA LEU A 61 2.55 -23.39 11.89
C LEU A 61 1.14 -22.81 11.76
N GLY A 62 0.46 -23.06 10.64
CA GLY A 62 -0.94 -22.65 10.47
C GLY A 62 -1.90 -23.53 11.28
N ASP A 63 -3.06 -23.01 11.66
CA ASP A 63 -4.14 -23.77 12.30
C ASP A 63 -4.67 -24.92 11.43
N GLY A 64 -4.88 -24.71 10.13
CA GLY A 64 -5.26 -25.77 9.20
C GLY A 64 -4.20 -26.89 9.11
N THR A 65 -2.92 -26.52 9.08
CA THR A 65 -1.83 -27.50 9.07
C THR A 65 -1.71 -28.22 10.41
N PHE A 66 -1.85 -27.51 11.53
CA PHE A 66 -1.87 -28.09 12.87
C PHE A 66 -2.94 -29.19 12.96
N TYR A 67 -4.14 -28.91 12.46
CA TYR A 67 -5.25 -29.86 12.41
C TYR A 67 -4.93 -31.08 11.54
N HIS A 68 -4.46 -30.86 10.31
CA HIS A 68 -4.22 -31.93 9.34
C HIS A 68 -3.10 -32.90 9.78
N SER A 69 -1.92 -32.38 10.13
CA SER A 69 -0.76 -33.23 10.47
C SER A 69 0.31 -32.56 11.34
N GLY A 70 0.27 -31.23 11.50
CA GLY A 70 1.28 -30.45 12.23
C GLY A 70 1.35 -30.75 13.73
N SER A 71 0.26 -31.22 14.34
CA SER A 71 0.26 -31.68 15.73
C SER A 71 1.24 -32.84 15.98
N LEU A 72 1.45 -33.72 15.00
CA LEU A 72 2.42 -34.83 15.09
C LEU A 72 3.86 -34.32 15.16
N ALA A 73 4.19 -33.24 14.45
CA ALA A 73 5.50 -32.62 14.49
C ALA A 73 5.84 -32.07 15.89
N ILE A 74 4.86 -31.43 16.54
CA ILE A 74 5.00 -30.94 17.92
C ILE A 74 5.28 -32.11 18.87
N ARG A 75 4.50 -33.19 18.77
CA ARG A 75 4.69 -34.40 19.58
C ARG A 75 6.11 -34.97 19.41
N GLN A 76 6.61 -35.04 18.17
CA GLN A 76 7.97 -35.50 17.90
C GLN A 76 9.03 -34.59 18.53
N ALA A 77 8.88 -33.27 18.43
CA ALA A 77 9.80 -32.32 19.04
C ALA A 77 9.80 -32.42 20.58
N VAL A 78 8.64 -32.66 21.19
CA VAL A 78 8.54 -32.89 22.65
C VAL A 78 9.26 -34.18 23.05
N ALA A 79 9.04 -35.27 22.32
CA ALA A 79 9.72 -36.54 22.57
C ALA A 79 11.25 -36.41 22.45
N ALA A 80 11.72 -35.63 21.47
CA ALA A 80 13.14 -35.35 21.27
C ALA A 80 13.73 -34.32 22.26
N ARG A 81 12.90 -33.70 23.10
CA ARG A 81 13.28 -32.61 24.03
C ARG A 81 13.98 -31.44 23.33
N THR A 82 13.57 -31.14 22.11
CA THR A 82 14.20 -30.08 21.30
C THR A 82 13.81 -28.69 21.82
N ASN A 83 14.79 -27.79 21.88
CA ASN A 83 14.56 -26.38 22.19
C ASN A 83 13.98 -25.67 20.95
N ILE A 84 12.66 -25.50 20.93
CA ILE A 84 11.94 -24.90 19.80
C ILE A 84 10.65 -24.24 20.29
N THR A 85 10.29 -23.10 19.72
CA THR A 85 8.97 -22.48 19.93
C THR A 85 8.09 -22.65 18.70
N TYR A 86 6.99 -23.40 18.83
CA TYR A 86 5.96 -23.45 17.79
C TYR A 86 5.04 -22.24 17.90
N LYS A 87 4.90 -21.51 16.79
CA LYS A 87 3.99 -20.38 16.64
C LYS A 87 2.78 -20.84 15.84
N ILE A 88 1.72 -21.24 16.55
CA ILE A 88 0.47 -21.67 15.94
C ILE A 88 -0.32 -20.42 15.57
N LEU A 89 -0.43 -20.15 14.27
CA LEU A 89 -1.03 -18.93 13.72
C LEU A 89 -2.51 -19.21 13.42
N TYR A 90 -3.36 -18.96 14.40
CA TYR A 90 -4.79 -19.20 14.34
C TYR A 90 -5.52 -18.02 13.68
N ASN A 91 -6.28 -18.30 12.62
CA ASN A 91 -6.94 -17.27 11.83
C ASN A 91 -8.40 -17.60 11.44
N ASP A 92 -8.93 -18.76 11.89
CA ASP A 92 -10.32 -19.22 11.71
C ASP A 92 -10.71 -19.48 10.23
N ALA A 93 -9.75 -19.65 9.34
CA ALA A 93 -10.00 -19.96 7.93
C ALA A 93 -8.81 -20.66 7.26
N VAL A 94 -9.08 -21.65 6.41
CA VAL A 94 -8.00 -22.25 5.63
C VAL A 94 -7.43 -21.21 4.67
N ALA A 95 -6.14 -20.95 4.83
CA ALA A 95 -5.42 -20.00 4.01
C ALA A 95 -5.47 -20.42 2.53
N MET A 96 -5.56 -19.44 1.63
CA MET A 96 -5.50 -19.64 0.17
C MET A 96 -6.67 -20.40 -0.49
N THR A 97 -7.72 -20.76 0.25
CA THR A 97 -8.90 -21.48 -0.30
C THR A 97 -10.13 -20.61 -0.55
N GLY A 98 -10.00 -19.28 -0.41
CA GLY A 98 -11.14 -18.37 -0.47
C GLY A 98 -12.00 -18.34 0.80
N GLY A 99 -11.45 -18.78 1.94
CA GLY A 99 -12.12 -18.76 3.24
C GLY A 99 -12.99 -19.99 3.48
N GLN A 100 -12.52 -21.17 3.07
CA GLN A 100 -13.11 -22.43 3.52
C GLN A 100 -12.79 -22.64 5.00
N PRO A 101 -13.71 -23.22 5.79
CA PRO A 101 -13.40 -23.64 7.15
C PRO A 101 -12.36 -24.76 7.14
N VAL A 102 -11.67 -24.96 8.27
CA VAL A 102 -10.87 -26.17 8.49
C VAL A 102 -11.81 -27.38 8.49
N ASP A 103 -11.31 -28.56 8.10
CA ASP A 103 -12.09 -29.81 8.09
C ASP A 103 -12.46 -30.28 9.51
N GLY A 104 -13.34 -29.57 10.21
CA GLY A 104 -13.75 -29.81 11.59
C GLY A 104 -13.84 -28.53 12.42
N THR A 105 -14.15 -28.65 13.71
CA THR A 105 -14.17 -27.52 14.64
C THR A 105 -12.86 -27.47 15.43
N LEU A 106 -12.02 -26.49 15.14
CA LEU A 106 -10.80 -26.21 15.90
C LEU A 106 -10.86 -24.82 16.54
N SER A 107 -10.82 -24.78 17.87
CA SER A 107 -10.80 -23.55 18.66
C SER A 107 -9.47 -23.38 19.39
N VAL A 108 -9.11 -22.14 19.75
CA VAL A 108 -7.90 -21.86 20.53
C VAL A 108 -7.84 -22.65 21.85
N PRO A 109 -8.91 -22.76 22.66
CA PRO A 109 -8.90 -23.59 23.87
C PRO A 109 -8.57 -25.06 23.59
N GLN A 110 -9.09 -25.64 22.49
CA GLN A 110 -8.78 -27.02 22.11
C GLN A 110 -7.31 -27.19 21.71
N ILE A 111 -6.76 -26.27 20.92
CA ILE A 111 -5.34 -26.27 20.53
C ILE A 111 -4.46 -26.22 21.78
N VAL A 112 -4.74 -25.27 22.68
CA VAL A 112 -3.98 -25.08 23.90
C VAL A 112 -4.05 -26.32 24.80
N GLN A 113 -5.25 -26.88 25.02
CA GLN A 113 -5.42 -28.11 25.78
C GLN A 113 -4.60 -29.26 25.19
N GLN A 114 -4.63 -29.42 23.87
CA GLN A 114 -3.90 -30.48 23.18
C GLN A 114 -2.39 -30.33 23.38
N VAL A 115 -1.80 -29.16 23.08
CA VAL A 115 -0.34 -28.99 23.17
C VAL A 115 0.20 -29.06 24.61
N VAL A 116 -0.59 -28.62 25.59
CA VAL A 116 -0.26 -28.80 27.01
C VAL A 116 -0.25 -30.28 27.36
N SER A 117 -1.26 -31.03 26.91
CA SER A 117 -1.35 -32.48 27.15
C SER A 117 -0.24 -33.27 26.45
N GLU A 118 0.25 -32.81 25.29
CA GLU A 118 1.42 -33.38 24.60
C GLU A 118 2.75 -33.14 25.34
N GLY A 119 2.79 -32.20 26.31
CA GLY A 119 3.96 -31.94 27.14
C GLY A 119 4.75 -30.67 26.81
N ALA A 120 4.13 -29.71 26.11
CA ALA A 120 4.71 -28.37 25.93
C ALA A 120 5.05 -27.74 27.29
N ARG A 121 6.27 -27.22 27.44
CA ARG A 121 6.78 -26.66 28.71
C ARG A 121 6.13 -25.34 29.10
N LYS A 122 5.80 -24.52 28.11
CA LYS A 122 5.07 -23.27 28.28
C LYS A 122 4.17 -23.04 27.08
N THR A 123 2.93 -22.66 27.34
CA THR A 123 1.96 -22.28 26.31
C THR A 123 1.42 -20.88 26.61
N VAL A 124 1.39 -20.02 25.60
CA VAL A 124 0.92 -18.64 25.71
C VAL A 124 -0.02 -18.32 24.55
N VAL A 125 -1.11 -17.61 24.82
CA VAL A 125 -2.03 -17.08 23.81
C VAL A 125 -1.75 -15.59 23.63
N VAL A 126 -1.61 -15.16 22.38
CA VAL A 126 -1.40 -13.76 22.00
C VAL A 126 -2.49 -13.34 21.03
N THR A 127 -3.24 -12.28 21.36
CA THR A 127 -4.41 -11.83 20.57
C THR A 127 -4.51 -10.32 20.47
N ASP A 128 -5.25 -9.80 19.48
CA ASP A 128 -5.63 -8.37 19.44
C ASP A 128 -6.81 -8.02 20.36
N GLN A 129 -7.45 -9.02 20.97
CA GLN A 129 -8.61 -8.85 21.87
C GLN A 129 -8.52 -9.78 23.11
N PRO A 130 -7.61 -9.53 24.07
CA PRO A 130 -7.47 -10.35 25.27
C PRO A 130 -8.75 -10.49 26.08
N GLU A 131 -9.62 -9.47 26.04
CA GLU A 131 -10.92 -9.44 26.70
C GLU A 131 -11.83 -10.62 26.30
N ASN A 132 -11.68 -11.16 25.09
CA ASN A 132 -12.45 -12.30 24.61
C ASN A 132 -12.16 -13.59 25.40
N TYR A 133 -11.04 -13.63 26.13
CA TYR A 133 -10.63 -14.78 26.94
C TYR A 133 -10.94 -14.62 28.43
N ALA A 134 -11.50 -13.49 28.86
CA ALA A 134 -11.75 -13.21 30.29
C ALA A 134 -12.67 -14.25 30.97
N GLN A 135 -13.56 -14.88 30.19
CA GLN A 135 -14.50 -15.91 30.68
C GLN A 135 -14.23 -17.29 30.06
N VAL A 136 -13.13 -17.45 29.33
CA VAL A 136 -12.77 -18.71 28.67
C VAL A 136 -11.88 -19.53 29.59
N LYS A 137 -12.30 -20.74 29.96
CA LYS A 137 -11.50 -21.65 30.76
C LYS A 137 -10.34 -22.21 29.93
N LEU A 138 -9.12 -21.82 30.26
CA LEU A 138 -7.88 -22.35 29.68
C LEU A 138 -7.18 -23.30 30.68
N PRO A 139 -6.32 -24.22 30.20
CA PRO A 139 -5.51 -25.06 31.09
C PRO A 139 -4.61 -24.26 32.03
N ASP A 140 -4.29 -24.84 33.17
CA ASP A 140 -3.43 -24.20 34.18
C ASP A 140 -2.07 -23.81 33.60
N GLY A 141 -1.57 -22.63 33.96
CA GLY A 141 -0.28 -22.10 33.52
C GLY A 141 -0.27 -21.42 32.14
N VAL A 142 -1.38 -21.47 31.39
CA VAL A 142 -1.56 -20.74 30.13
C VAL A 142 -1.92 -19.28 30.43
N THR A 143 -1.22 -18.34 29.79
CA THR A 143 -1.49 -16.91 29.93
C THR A 143 -1.92 -16.30 28.60
N VAL A 144 -2.76 -15.26 28.68
CA VAL A 144 -3.29 -14.52 27.52
C VAL A 144 -2.74 -13.10 27.55
N HIS A 145 -2.19 -12.64 26.43
CA HIS A 145 -1.57 -11.32 26.32
C HIS A 145 -2.02 -10.59 25.07
N HIS A 146 -1.89 -9.27 25.09
CA HIS A 146 -2.14 -8.47 23.90
C HIS A 146 -0.97 -8.62 22.91
N ARG A 147 -1.25 -8.66 21.60
CA ARG A 147 -0.24 -8.76 20.54
C ARG A 147 0.83 -7.67 20.54
N GLY A 148 0.62 -6.58 21.27
CA GLY A 148 1.63 -5.54 21.50
C GLY A 148 2.85 -6.05 22.27
N GLU A 149 2.68 -7.12 23.05
CA GLU A 149 3.71 -7.72 23.91
C GLU A 149 4.44 -8.89 23.24
N LEU A 150 4.13 -9.16 21.95
CA LEU A 150 4.64 -10.33 21.22
C LEU A 150 6.17 -10.44 21.25
N ASP A 151 6.93 -9.34 21.11
CA ASP A 151 8.40 -9.40 21.13
C ASP A 151 8.93 -9.85 22.49
N VAL A 152 8.40 -9.29 23.58
CA VAL A 152 8.78 -9.63 24.95
C VAL A 152 8.48 -11.11 25.23
N ILE A 153 7.27 -11.54 24.90
CA ILE A 153 6.84 -12.93 25.08
C ILE A 153 7.73 -13.90 24.29
N GLN A 154 8.06 -13.57 23.04
CA GLN A 154 8.95 -14.42 22.24
C GLN A 154 10.37 -14.49 22.83
N ARG A 155 10.90 -13.39 23.38
CA ARG A 155 12.21 -13.38 24.07
C ARG A 155 12.20 -14.24 25.32
N ASP A 156 11.09 -14.26 26.06
CA ASP A 156 10.96 -15.15 27.22
C ASP A 156 10.90 -16.61 26.76
N LEU A 157 10.03 -16.94 25.80
CA LEU A 157 9.82 -18.30 25.32
C LEU A 157 11.10 -18.95 24.74
N ARG A 158 11.96 -18.18 24.06
CA ARG A 158 13.22 -18.72 23.49
C ARG A 158 14.26 -19.13 24.53
N THR A 159 14.12 -18.68 25.78
CA THR A 159 15.07 -19.00 26.87
C THR A 159 14.66 -20.24 27.66
N ILE A 160 13.43 -20.74 27.48
CA ILE A 160 12.90 -21.90 28.18
C ILE A 160 13.37 -23.19 27.48
N PRO A 161 14.09 -24.09 28.17
CA PRO A 161 14.48 -25.38 27.58
C PRO A 161 13.28 -26.27 27.26
N GLY A 162 13.35 -26.98 26.14
CA GLY A 162 12.30 -27.83 25.60
C GLY A 162 11.35 -27.11 24.65
N VAL A 163 10.21 -27.75 24.37
CA VAL A 163 9.22 -27.24 23.42
C VAL A 163 8.31 -26.23 24.12
N THR A 164 8.20 -25.03 23.55
CA THR A 164 7.22 -24.02 23.94
C THR A 164 6.26 -23.72 22.80
N VAL A 165 5.06 -23.23 23.13
CA VAL A 165 4.01 -22.95 22.14
C VAL A 165 3.44 -21.55 22.34
N LEU A 166 3.38 -20.78 21.26
CA LEU A 166 2.70 -19.51 21.18
C LEU A 166 1.53 -19.66 20.21
N VAL A 167 0.30 -19.53 20.69
CA VAL A 167 -0.89 -19.45 19.84
C VAL A 167 -1.18 -17.99 19.55
N TYR A 168 -0.99 -17.58 18.29
CA TYR A 168 -1.30 -16.23 17.83
C TYR A 168 -2.70 -16.23 17.23
N ASP A 169 -3.68 -15.74 18.01
CA ASP A 169 -5.08 -15.68 17.64
C ASP A 169 -5.43 -14.33 17.03
N GLN A 170 -5.69 -14.32 15.72
CA GLN A 170 -6.23 -13.15 15.06
C GLN A 170 -6.84 -13.53 13.70
N THR A 171 -8.14 -13.27 13.52
CA THR A 171 -8.86 -13.59 12.28
C THR A 171 -8.18 -13.03 11.03
N CYS A 172 -8.20 -13.83 9.95
CA CYS A 172 -7.68 -13.45 8.64
C CYS A 172 -8.24 -12.09 8.17
N ALA A 173 -7.38 -11.21 7.65
CA ALA A 173 -7.79 -9.87 7.23
C ALA A 173 -8.70 -9.89 5.98
N ALA A 174 -8.50 -10.84 5.07
CA ALA A 174 -9.39 -11.00 3.91
C ALA A 174 -10.78 -11.47 4.35
N GLU A 175 -10.83 -12.38 5.32
CA GLU A 175 -12.08 -12.89 5.87
C GLU A 175 -12.82 -11.82 6.70
N LYS A 176 -12.13 -11.03 7.53
CA LYS A 176 -12.71 -9.84 8.19
C LYS A 176 -13.40 -8.91 7.17
N ARG A 177 -12.78 -8.67 5.99
CA ARG A 177 -13.39 -7.86 4.92
C ARG A 177 -14.64 -8.51 4.32
N ARG A 178 -14.59 -9.82 4.07
CA ARG A 178 -15.73 -10.59 3.51
C ARG A 178 -16.91 -10.60 4.48
N ARG A 179 -16.68 -10.93 5.75
CA ARG A 179 -17.72 -10.96 6.80
C ARG A 179 -18.32 -9.58 7.03
N ARG A 180 -17.52 -8.49 7.04
CA ARG A 180 -18.05 -7.10 7.10
C ARG A 180 -18.96 -6.76 5.93
N LYS A 181 -18.64 -7.18 4.70
CA LYS A 181 -19.51 -6.97 3.54
C LYS A 181 -20.85 -7.72 3.67
N LYS A 182 -20.87 -8.86 4.35
CA LYS A 182 -22.08 -9.65 4.64
C LYS A 182 -22.83 -9.20 5.90
N GLY A 183 -22.27 -8.30 6.70
CA GLY A 183 -22.82 -7.92 8.01
C GLY A 183 -22.51 -8.90 9.15
N GLU A 184 -21.66 -9.90 8.93
CA GLU A 184 -21.31 -10.96 9.88
C GLU A 184 -20.10 -10.58 10.79
N PHE A 185 -19.58 -9.36 10.66
CA PHE A 185 -18.46 -8.88 11.48
C PHE A 185 -18.62 -7.38 11.76
N PRO A 186 -18.30 -6.90 12.99
CA PRO A 186 -18.44 -5.49 13.32
C PRO A 186 -17.67 -4.57 12.37
N ASP A 187 -18.39 -3.60 11.79
CA ASP A 187 -17.79 -2.53 11.01
C ASP A 187 -17.75 -1.24 11.83
N LEU A 188 -16.62 -1.01 12.49
CA LEU A 188 -16.43 0.20 13.28
C LEU A 188 -16.48 1.43 12.36
N PRO A 189 -17.25 2.47 12.72
CA PRO A 189 -17.28 3.75 12.00
C PRO A 189 -16.03 4.57 12.34
N LYS A 190 -14.86 3.97 12.15
CA LYS A 190 -13.55 4.56 12.42
C LYS A 190 -12.67 4.41 11.19
N ARG A 191 -12.11 5.51 10.70
CA ARG A 191 -11.27 5.56 9.50
C ARG A 191 -10.02 6.40 9.75
N MET A 192 -8.92 6.03 9.12
CA MET A 192 -7.68 6.81 9.19
C MET A 192 -7.58 7.70 7.97
N VAL A 193 -7.18 8.94 8.20
CA VAL A 193 -6.91 9.95 7.17
C VAL A 193 -5.52 10.51 7.43
N ILE A 194 -4.82 10.88 6.36
CA ILE A 194 -3.51 11.52 6.44
C ILE A 194 -3.66 12.96 5.97
N ASN A 195 -3.28 13.93 6.80
CA ASN A 195 -3.09 15.31 6.35
C ASN A 195 -1.82 15.38 5.48
N GLU A 196 -2.00 15.47 4.17
CA GLU A 196 -0.89 15.49 3.21
C GLU A 196 0.07 16.66 3.41
N ALA A 197 -0.45 17.80 3.88
CA ALA A 197 0.36 18.99 4.13
C ALA A 197 1.33 18.76 5.28
N VAL A 198 0.93 17.96 6.30
CA VAL A 198 1.79 17.57 7.43
C VAL A 198 2.66 16.36 7.09
N CYS A 199 2.23 15.47 6.20
CA CYS A 199 3.02 14.29 5.82
C CYS A 199 4.40 14.65 5.23
N GLU A 200 5.45 13.92 5.61
CA GLU A 200 6.81 14.07 5.03
C GLU A 200 7.12 12.99 3.99
N GLY A 201 6.19 12.07 3.71
CA GLY A 201 6.42 11.01 2.73
C GLY A 201 7.41 9.91 3.16
N CYS A 202 7.90 9.94 4.41
CA CYS A 202 8.99 9.09 4.93
C CYS A 202 8.77 7.57 4.85
N GLY A 203 7.52 7.11 4.70
CA GLY A 203 7.22 5.68 4.55
C GLY A 203 7.23 4.86 5.84
N ASP A 204 7.51 5.43 7.01
CA ASP A 204 7.51 4.67 8.28
C ASP A 204 6.14 4.02 8.57
N CYS A 205 5.03 4.69 8.23
CA CYS A 205 3.70 4.06 8.28
C CYS A 205 3.59 2.78 7.42
N GLY A 206 4.29 2.71 6.29
CA GLY A 206 4.44 1.51 5.45
C GLY A 206 5.30 0.44 6.12
N ILE A 207 6.45 0.81 6.70
CA ILE A 207 7.35 -0.10 7.42
C ILE A 207 6.64 -0.75 8.62
N GLN A 208 5.88 0.04 9.39
CA GLN A 208 5.16 -0.44 10.57
C GLN A 208 3.98 -1.34 10.21
N SER A 209 3.27 -1.07 9.11
CA SER A 209 2.01 -1.74 8.79
C SER A 209 2.09 -2.77 7.66
N ASN A 210 3.11 -2.70 6.81
CA ASN A 210 3.22 -3.39 5.53
C ASN A 210 1.90 -3.29 4.73
N CYS A 211 1.30 -2.10 4.70
CA CYS A 211 -0.05 -1.87 4.17
C CYS A 211 -0.02 -1.26 2.78
N VAL A 212 -0.55 -2.00 1.81
CA VAL A 212 -0.71 -1.55 0.42
C VAL A 212 -1.90 -0.59 0.19
N SER A 213 -2.67 -0.25 1.24
CA SER A 213 -3.68 0.82 1.16
C SER A 213 -3.10 2.20 1.46
N ILE A 214 -1.83 2.28 1.84
CA ILE A 214 -1.12 3.55 1.91
C ILE A 214 -0.58 3.80 0.50
N LEU A 215 -1.15 4.80 -0.18
CA LEU A 215 -0.79 5.14 -1.55
C LEU A 215 0.12 6.38 -1.58
N PRO A 216 0.97 6.54 -2.60
CA PRO A 216 1.63 7.81 -2.85
C PRO A 216 0.59 8.86 -3.22
N LYS A 217 0.90 10.11 -2.90
CA LYS A 217 0.18 11.28 -3.39
C LYS A 217 1.20 12.33 -3.79
N GLU A 218 1.34 12.58 -5.08
CA GLU A 218 2.25 13.62 -5.56
C GLU A 218 1.66 15.00 -5.27
N THR A 219 2.47 15.88 -4.69
CA THR A 219 2.07 17.25 -4.35
C THR A 219 3.15 18.22 -4.81
N GLU A 220 2.85 19.52 -4.84
CA GLU A 220 3.86 20.54 -5.15
C GLU A 220 4.99 20.64 -4.10
N PHE A 221 4.82 20.01 -2.93
CA PHE A 221 5.81 19.92 -1.85
C PHE A 221 6.48 18.53 -1.79
N GLY A 222 6.46 17.80 -2.90
CA GLY A 222 7.01 16.45 -3.04
C GLY A 222 6.01 15.35 -2.73
N ARG A 223 6.47 14.10 -2.79
CA ARG A 223 5.66 12.90 -2.57
C ARG A 223 5.17 12.79 -1.13
N LYS A 224 3.86 12.63 -0.96
CA LYS A 224 3.15 12.43 0.32
C LYS A 224 2.47 11.06 0.36
N ARG A 225 1.77 10.77 1.45
CA ARG A 225 0.99 9.54 1.62
C ARG A 225 -0.49 9.86 1.77
N GLN A 226 -1.32 9.00 1.24
CA GLN A 226 -2.76 9.00 1.46
C GLN A 226 -3.25 7.58 1.76
N ILE A 227 -4.47 7.46 2.30
CA ILE A 227 -5.08 6.17 2.59
C ILE A 227 -6.23 5.96 1.61
N ASP A 228 -6.15 4.89 0.84
CA ASP A 228 -7.26 4.42 0.03
C ASP A 228 -8.36 3.84 0.95
N GLN A 229 -9.45 4.59 1.05
CA GLN A 229 -10.58 4.27 1.92
C GLN A 229 -11.41 3.07 1.43
N SER A 230 -11.33 2.74 0.15
CA SER A 230 -12.06 1.63 -0.49
C SER A 230 -11.35 0.30 -0.26
N SER A 231 -10.01 0.30 -0.25
CA SER A 231 -9.24 -0.90 0.04
C SER A 231 -8.88 -1.07 1.53
N CYS A 232 -8.99 -0.04 2.38
CA CYS A 232 -8.58 -0.11 3.77
C CYS A 232 -9.30 -1.21 4.60
N ASN A 233 -8.53 -2.03 5.32
CA ASN A 233 -9.06 -3.11 6.18
C ASN A 233 -9.38 -2.67 7.61
N LYS A 234 -9.20 -1.39 7.95
CA LYS A 234 -9.48 -0.84 9.29
C LYS A 234 -8.75 -1.60 10.43
N ASP A 235 -7.50 -1.98 10.23
CA ASP A 235 -6.65 -2.59 11.29
C ASP A 235 -5.79 -1.55 12.03
N TYR A 236 -5.75 -0.32 11.52
CA TYR A 236 -5.12 0.88 12.08
C TYR A 236 -3.63 0.76 12.41
N SER A 237 -2.94 -0.29 11.95
CA SER A 237 -1.52 -0.50 12.27
C SER A 237 -0.63 0.57 11.64
N CYS A 238 -1.08 1.23 10.57
CA CYS A 238 -0.42 2.37 9.96
C CYS A 238 -0.28 3.57 10.93
N ALA A 239 -1.19 3.70 11.89
CA ALA A 239 -1.14 4.74 12.91
C ALA A 239 0.03 4.54 13.89
N LYS A 240 0.68 3.37 13.92
CA LYS A 240 1.92 3.15 14.71
C LYS A 240 3.13 3.89 14.13
N GLY A 241 3.11 4.25 12.84
CA GLY A 241 4.18 5.01 12.24
C GLY A 241 4.33 6.38 12.91
N PHE A 242 5.56 6.81 13.20
CA PHE A 242 5.84 8.02 13.96
C PHE A 242 5.64 9.27 13.09
N CYS A 243 4.39 9.69 12.97
CA CYS A 243 3.97 10.81 12.13
C CYS A 243 2.73 11.50 12.72
N PRO A 244 2.74 12.83 12.88
CA PRO A 244 1.62 13.61 13.41
C PRO A 244 0.53 13.88 12.36
N SER A 245 0.69 13.42 11.10
CA SER A 245 -0.29 13.62 10.03
C SER A 245 -1.52 12.71 10.12
N PHE A 246 -1.48 11.67 10.96
CA PHE A 246 -2.56 10.70 11.09
C PHE A 246 -3.71 11.26 11.93
N VAL A 247 -4.88 11.36 11.29
CA VAL A 247 -6.13 11.74 11.93
C VAL A 247 -7.09 10.56 11.87
N THR A 248 -7.69 10.29 13.00
CA THR A 248 -8.75 9.32 13.18
C THR A 248 -10.08 10.03 13.01
N VAL A 249 -10.85 9.60 12.01
CA VAL A 249 -12.23 10.03 11.78
C VAL A 249 -13.14 8.98 12.40
N GLU A 250 -13.92 9.37 13.40
CA GLU A 250 -14.97 8.56 14.03
C GLU A 250 -16.35 9.09 13.63
N GLY A 251 -17.29 8.20 13.35
CA GLY A 251 -18.58 8.56 12.77
C GLY A 251 -18.48 8.85 11.27
N GLY A 252 -19.58 9.37 10.74
CA GLY A 252 -19.76 9.67 9.31
C GLY A 252 -19.67 8.47 8.36
N THR A 253 -20.06 8.70 7.12
CA THR A 253 -19.90 7.76 5.99
C THR A 253 -19.06 8.39 4.89
N LEU A 254 -18.45 7.57 4.04
CA LEU A 254 -17.79 8.09 2.84
C LEU A 254 -18.85 8.66 1.90
N LYS A 255 -18.62 9.87 1.42
CA LYS A 255 -19.44 10.46 0.37
C LYS A 255 -19.37 9.61 -0.89
N LYS A 256 -20.52 9.18 -1.40
CA LYS A 256 -20.62 8.57 -2.73
C LYS A 256 -20.69 9.69 -3.76
N ASN A 257 -19.65 9.85 -4.58
CA ASN A 257 -19.69 10.79 -5.69
C ASN A 257 -20.82 10.40 -6.66
N LYS A 258 -21.73 11.34 -6.92
CA LYS A 258 -22.84 11.19 -7.88
C LYS A 258 -22.55 11.85 -9.23
N ALA A 259 -21.27 12.10 -9.55
CA ALA A 259 -20.91 12.66 -10.86
C ALA A 259 -21.36 11.68 -11.95
N GLY A 260 -22.23 12.11 -12.86
CA GLY A 260 -22.80 11.23 -13.90
C GLY A 260 -24.12 10.54 -13.54
N VAL A 261 -24.86 11.01 -12.53
CA VAL A 261 -26.31 10.72 -12.43
C VAL A 261 -27.06 11.86 -13.12
N SER A 262 -27.61 11.59 -14.31
CA SER A 262 -28.62 12.48 -14.91
C SER A 262 -29.77 12.64 -13.91
N LYS A 263 -30.25 13.87 -13.70
CA LYS A 263 -31.43 14.13 -12.86
C LYS A 263 -32.75 13.85 -13.61
N GLY A 264 -32.71 13.35 -14.85
CA GLY A 264 -33.87 12.98 -15.65
C GLY A 264 -33.68 11.65 -16.40
N ASP A 265 -34.72 11.21 -17.13
CA ASP A 265 -34.76 9.93 -17.85
C ASP A 265 -33.88 9.91 -19.12
N ASP A 266 -33.57 11.07 -19.69
CA ASP A 266 -32.57 11.20 -20.75
C ASP A 266 -31.19 11.48 -20.14
N ASP A 267 -30.20 10.66 -20.49
CA ASP A 267 -28.82 10.82 -20.09
C ASP A 267 -27.96 11.53 -21.15
N GLY A 268 -28.56 11.91 -22.28
CA GLY A 268 -27.97 12.67 -23.36
C GLY A 268 -27.02 11.88 -24.25
N TRP A 269 -26.84 10.57 -24.04
CA TRP A 269 -25.93 9.75 -24.86
C TRP A 269 -26.58 9.17 -26.11
N GLY A 270 -27.91 9.08 -26.15
CA GLY A 270 -28.64 8.40 -27.21
C GLY A 270 -28.30 6.91 -27.29
N THR A 271 -28.73 6.25 -28.38
CA THR A 271 -28.41 4.84 -28.64
C THR A 271 -26.95 4.70 -29.06
N LEU A 272 -26.20 3.84 -28.36
CA LEU A 272 -24.81 3.53 -28.72
C LEU A 272 -24.76 2.60 -29.95
N PRO A 273 -23.75 2.70 -30.81
CA PRO A 273 -23.58 1.78 -31.94
C PRO A 273 -23.36 0.34 -31.44
N GLU A 274 -23.92 -0.64 -32.14
CA GLU A 274 -23.68 -2.06 -31.87
C GLU A 274 -22.38 -2.53 -32.55
N PRO A 275 -21.45 -3.17 -31.83
CA PRO A 275 -20.19 -3.63 -32.39
C PRO A 275 -20.36 -4.93 -33.18
N VAL A 276 -19.46 -5.17 -34.14
CA VAL A 276 -19.31 -6.49 -34.76
C VAL A 276 -18.54 -7.39 -33.79
N LEU A 277 -19.17 -8.51 -33.39
CA LEU A 277 -18.56 -9.45 -32.46
C LEU A 277 -17.54 -10.36 -33.16
N PRO A 278 -16.44 -10.75 -32.49
CA PRO A 278 -15.50 -11.70 -33.04
C PRO A 278 -16.12 -13.08 -33.31
N SER A 279 -15.64 -13.76 -34.35
CA SER A 279 -15.97 -15.15 -34.62
C SER A 279 -15.36 -16.08 -33.56
N VAL A 280 -16.07 -17.17 -33.25
CA VAL A 280 -15.62 -18.28 -32.39
C VAL A 280 -15.46 -19.59 -33.17
N GLU A 281 -15.30 -19.49 -34.50
CA GLU A 281 -14.93 -20.63 -35.34
C GLU A 281 -13.64 -21.28 -34.83
N HIS A 282 -12.65 -20.46 -34.47
CA HIS A 282 -11.54 -20.85 -33.64
C HIS A 282 -11.78 -20.39 -32.19
N PRO A 283 -11.27 -21.13 -31.18
CA PRO A 283 -11.37 -20.69 -29.80
C PRO A 283 -10.79 -19.29 -29.62
N TYR A 284 -11.61 -18.38 -29.08
CA TYR A 284 -11.25 -17.01 -28.76
C TYR A 284 -10.71 -16.97 -27.33
N ASN A 285 -9.46 -16.54 -27.17
CA ASN A 285 -8.70 -16.58 -25.94
C ASN A 285 -8.60 -15.18 -25.32
N ILE A 286 -9.21 -15.02 -24.15
CA ILE A 286 -9.20 -13.78 -23.37
C ILE A 286 -8.37 -14.01 -22.12
N LEU A 287 -7.25 -13.30 -22.00
CA LEU A 287 -6.44 -13.26 -20.80
C LEU A 287 -6.85 -12.04 -19.97
N ILE A 288 -7.27 -12.26 -18.73
CA ILE A 288 -7.63 -11.16 -17.82
C ILE A 288 -6.56 -11.10 -16.74
N ASN A 289 -5.80 -10.02 -16.70
CA ASN A 289 -4.76 -9.80 -15.71
C ASN A 289 -5.21 -8.74 -14.73
N GLY A 290 -4.98 -8.97 -13.44
CA GLY A 290 -5.21 -7.93 -12.48
C GLY A 290 -4.81 -8.33 -11.07
N ILE A 291 -5.34 -7.57 -10.12
CA ILE A 291 -5.03 -7.75 -8.71
C ILE A 291 -6.11 -8.58 -8.01
N GLY A 292 -5.68 -9.48 -7.13
CA GLY A 292 -6.57 -10.27 -6.29
C GLY A 292 -7.52 -9.41 -5.46
N GLY A 293 -8.81 -9.76 -5.51
CA GLY A 293 -9.86 -9.06 -4.77
C GLY A 293 -10.37 -7.75 -5.39
N THR A 294 -9.99 -7.43 -6.64
CA THR A 294 -10.56 -6.33 -7.44
C THR A 294 -11.67 -6.76 -8.41
N GLY A 295 -11.94 -8.07 -8.53
CA GLY A 295 -13.01 -8.61 -9.39
C GLY A 295 -12.54 -9.23 -10.71
N VAL A 296 -11.25 -9.50 -10.89
CA VAL A 296 -10.69 -10.18 -12.08
C VAL A 296 -11.38 -11.53 -12.36
N ILE A 297 -11.45 -12.39 -11.34
CA ILE A 297 -12.12 -13.70 -11.41
C ILE A 297 -13.61 -13.53 -11.73
N THR A 298 -14.25 -12.50 -11.18
CA THR A 298 -15.66 -12.21 -11.44
C THR A 298 -15.91 -11.91 -12.92
N VAL A 299 -15.04 -11.13 -13.58
CA VAL A 299 -15.16 -10.88 -15.02
C VAL A 299 -15.04 -12.19 -15.81
N GLY A 300 -14.09 -13.06 -15.46
CA GLY A 300 -13.95 -14.38 -16.09
C GLY A 300 -15.19 -15.26 -15.92
N ALA A 301 -15.74 -15.32 -14.70
CA ALA A 301 -16.97 -16.06 -14.40
C ALA A 301 -18.19 -15.50 -15.15
N LEU A 302 -18.33 -14.17 -15.26
CA LEU A 302 -19.40 -13.53 -16.02
C LEU A 302 -19.33 -13.89 -17.51
N MET A 303 -18.14 -13.88 -18.10
CA MET A 303 -17.93 -14.31 -19.49
C MET A 303 -18.25 -15.80 -19.68
N GLY A 304 -17.83 -16.65 -18.75
CA GLY A 304 -18.13 -18.08 -18.78
C GLY A 304 -19.64 -18.35 -18.71
N MET A 305 -20.35 -17.68 -17.80
CA MET A 305 -21.81 -17.79 -17.68
C MET A 305 -22.53 -17.25 -18.91
N ALA A 306 -22.09 -16.11 -19.46
CA ALA A 306 -22.65 -15.54 -20.68
C ALA A 306 -22.45 -16.47 -21.89
N ALA A 307 -21.28 -17.10 -22.03
CA ALA A 307 -21.02 -18.11 -23.06
C ALA A 307 -21.93 -19.35 -22.89
N HIS A 308 -22.13 -19.79 -21.65
CA HIS A 308 -23.06 -20.88 -21.34
C HIS A 308 -24.51 -20.56 -21.72
N LEU A 309 -24.98 -19.33 -21.43
CA LEU A 309 -26.32 -18.86 -21.84
C LEU A 309 -26.50 -18.85 -23.36
N GLU A 310 -25.42 -18.71 -24.13
CA GLU A 310 -25.41 -18.77 -25.59
C GLU A 310 -25.17 -20.18 -26.16
N ALA A 311 -25.15 -21.21 -25.30
CA ALA A 311 -24.82 -22.60 -25.66
C ALA A 311 -23.43 -22.77 -26.33
N LYS A 312 -22.49 -21.86 -26.05
CA LYS A 312 -21.10 -21.94 -26.50
C LYS A 312 -20.26 -22.80 -25.55
N GLY A 313 -19.13 -23.30 -26.05
CA GLY A 313 -18.09 -23.88 -25.20
C GLY A 313 -17.35 -22.79 -24.42
N ALA A 314 -17.21 -22.98 -23.10
CA ALA A 314 -16.45 -22.07 -22.25
C ALA A 314 -15.50 -22.83 -21.30
N SER A 315 -14.29 -22.31 -21.13
CA SER A 315 -13.33 -22.76 -20.12
C SER A 315 -12.79 -21.54 -19.40
N VAL A 316 -12.88 -21.54 -18.07
CA VAL A 316 -12.33 -20.50 -17.20
C VAL A 316 -11.33 -21.16 -16.26
N LEU A 317 -10.07 -20.75 -16.34
CA LEU A 317 -9.00 -21.19 -15.45
C LEU A 317 -8.44 -19.99 -14.72
N ASP A 318 -8.70 -19.93 -13.42
CA ASP A 318 -8.20 -18.89 -12.54
C ASP A 318 -6.88 -19.30 -11.90
N MET A 319 -5.86 -18.50 -12.12
CA MET A 319 -4.58 -18.57 -11.44
C MET A 319 -4.49 -17.44 -10.43
N THR A 320 -4.75 -17.77 -9.18
CA THR A 320 -4.51 -16.86 -8.07
C THR A 320 -3.10 -17.04 -7.55
N GLY A 321 -2.33 -15.95 -7.44
CA GLY A 321 -1.15 -15.96 -6.58
C GLY A 321 -1.51 -16.29 -5.11
N MET A 322 -0.51 -16.33 -4.23
CA MET A 322 -0.77 -16.48 -2.80
C MET A 322 -1.79 -15.45 -2.30
N SER A 323 -2.53 -15.79 -1.25
CA SER A 323 -3.57 -14.94 -0.65
C SER A 323 -2.98 -13.71 0.04
N GLN A 324 -2.50 -12.79 -0.79
CA GLN A 324 -1.94 -11.50 -0.44
C GLN A 324 -2.83 -10.41 -1.00
N LYS A 325 -2.95 -9.33 -0.23
CA LYS A 325 -3.52 -8.11 -0.76
C LYS A 325 -2.57 -7.55 -1.82
N ASN A 326 -3.10 -7.19 -2.98
CA ASN A 326 -2.32 -6.82 -4.17
C ASN A 326 -1.51 -7.96 -4.82
N GLY A 327 -1.87 -9.23 -4.56
CA GLY A 327 -1.30 -10.36 -5.30
C GLY A 327 -1.78 -10.38 -6.76
N SER A 328 -0.92 -10.83 -7.68
CA SER A 328 -1.29 -11.02 -9.08
C SER A 328 -2.33 -12.13 -9.23
N VAL A 329 -3.32 -11.89 -10.07
CA VAL A 329 -4.34 -12.85 -10.48
C VAL A 329 -4.47 -12.80 -11.99
N THR A 330 -4.48 -13.98 -12.59
CA THR A 330 -4.67 -14.16 -14.03
C THR A 330 -5.84 -15.11 -14.25
N SER A 331 -6.82 -14.70 -15.04
CA SER A 331 -7.92 -15.56 -15.48
C SER A 331 -7.76 -15.85 -16.97
N HIS A 332 -7.68 -17.14 -17.32
CA HIS A 332 -7.70 -17.60 -18.71
C HIS A 332 -9.13 -17.95 -19.08
N VAL A 333 -9.73 -17.18 -19.99
CA VAL A 333 -11.08 -17.43 -20.51
C VAL A 333 -10.96 -17.86 -21.96
N LYS A 334 -11.51 -19.02 -22.30
CA LYS A 334 -11.56 -19.52 -23.67
C LYS A 334 -13.01 -19.74 -24.07
N ILE A 335 -13.40 -19.20 -25.21
CA ILE A 335 -14.77 -19.30 -25.75
C ILE A 335 -14.68 -19.93 -27.13
N ALA A 336 -15.47 -20.98 -27.38
CA ALA A 336 -15.53 -21.65 -28.68
C ALA A 336 -16.99 -21.93 -29.06
N ALA A 337 -17.24 -22.22 -30.34
CA ALA A 337 -18.58 -22.58 -30.81
C ALA A 337 -19.20 -23.75 -30.02
N THR A 338 -18.41 -24.77 -29.66
CA THR A 338 -18.86 -25.92 -28.86
C THR A 338 -17.82 -26.31 -27.79
N PRO A 339 -18.22 -26.98 -26.69
CA PRO A 339 -17.30 -27.41 -25.64
C PRO A 339 -16.17 -28.31 -26.13
N GLU A 340 -16.42 -29.19 -27.11
CA GLU A 340 -15.47 -30.19 -27.61
C GLU A 340 -14.26 -29.57 -28.30
N ARG A 341 -14.37 -28.30 -28.73
CA ARG A 341 -13.24 -27.54 -29.31
C ARG A 341 -12.25 -27.04 -28.24
N LEU A 342 -12.57 -27.14 -26.95
CA LEU A 342 -11.71 -26.70 -25.85
C LEU A 342 -10.93 -27.89 -25.27
N ARG A 343 -9.72 -28.13 -25.81
CA ARG A 343 -8.85 -29.26 -25.40
C ARG A 343 -7.85 -28.93 -24.28
N ALA A 344 -7.65 -27.65 -24.00
CA ALA A 344 -6.73 -27.17 -22.97
C ALA A 344 -7.33 -25.92 -22.29
N GLN A 345 -7.26 -25.85 -20.97
CA GLN A 345 -7.84 -24.75 -20.19
C GLN A 345 -6.94 -23.51 -20.16
N ARG A 346 -5.61 -23.69 -20.14
CA ARG A 346 -4.65 -22.58 -20.17
C ARG A 346 -4.45 -22.06 -21.59
N ILE A 347 -4.30 -20.75 -21.74
CA ILE A 347 -3.93 -20.11 -23.01
C ILE A 347 -2.44 -20.38 -23.27
N ALA A 348 -2.10 -20.87 -24.47
CA ALA A 348 -0.72 -21.15 -24.83
C ALA A 348 0.03 -19.86 -25.22
N THR A 349 1.35 -19.97 -25.33
CA THR A 349 2.24 -18.87 -25.71
C THR A 349 1.82 -18.28 -27.07
N GLY A 350 1.68 -16.95 -27.14
CA GLY A 350 1.27 -16.23 -28.34
C GLY A 350 -0.17 -16.50 -28.83
N GLU A 351 -1.03 -17.08 -27.98
CA GLU A 351 -2.40 -17.43 -28.36
C GLU A 351 -3.49 -16.51 -27.80
N ALA A 352 -3.17 -15.48 -27.02
CA ALA A 352 -4.20 -14.54 -26.57
C ALA A 352 -4.72 -13.70 -27.74
N ASP A 353 -6.04 -13.63 -27.90
CA ASP A 353 -6.70 -12.74 -28.86
C ASP A 353 -7.01 -11.39 -28.21
N LEU A 354 -7.39 -11.40 -26.93
CA LEU A 354 -7.60 -10.22 -26.11
C LEU A 354 -6.85 -10.35 -24.78
N VAL A 355 -6.16 -9.29 -24.38
CA VAL A 355 -5.65 -9.11 -23.02
C VAL A 355 -6.42 -7.97 -22.35
N LEU A 356 -7.20 -8.29 -21.32
CA LEU A 356 -7.83 -7.33 -20.44
C LEU A 356 -6.93 -7.08 -19.23
N GLY A 357 -6.09 -6.07 -19.33
CA GLY A 357 -5.19 -5.63 -18.28
C GLY A 357 -5.89 -4.73 -17.27
N CYS A 358 -6.56 -5.32 -16.27
CA CYS A 358 -7.15 -4.56 -15.16
C CYS A 358 -6.08 -3.91 -14.25
N ASP A 359 -4.84 -4.39 -14.30
CA ASP A 359 -3.65 -3.78 -13.69
C ASP A 359 -2.45 -3.86 -14.64
N MET A 360 -1.68 -2.78 -14.73
CA MET A 360 -0.58 -2.67 -15.70
C MET A 360 0.60 -3.60 -15.37
N LEU A 361 1.00 -3.74 -14.11
CA LEU A 361 2.16 -4.57 -13.73
C LEU A 361 1.90 -6.06 -13.97
N THR A 362 0.69 -6.53 -13.65
CA THR A 362 0.30 -7.92 -13.91
C THR A 362 0.19 -8.21 -15.40
N THR A 363 -0.19 -7.21 -16.21
CA THR A 363 -0.21 -7.31 -17.68
C THR A 363 1.19 -7.32 -18.28
N GLY A 364 2.12 -6.56 -17.70
CA GLY A 364 3.54 -6.55 -18.07
C GLY A 364 4.36 -7.72 -17.52
N ALA A 365 3.75 -8.62 -16.75
CA ALA A 365 4.46 -9.78 -16.20
C ALA A 365 4.83 -10.77 -17.30
N ALA A 366 5.96 -11.46 -17.13
CA ALA A 366 6.50 -12.39 -18.14
C ALA A 366 5.48 -13.44 -18.63
N ASP A 367 4.65 -13.99 -17.75
CA ASP A 367 3.60 -14.94 -18.14
C ASP A 367 2.56 -14.30 -19.06
N ALA A 368 2.09 -13.08 -18.76
CA ALA A 368 1.10 -12.37 -19.58
C ALA A 368 1.69 -11.94 -20.93
N ILE A 369 2.89 -11.36 -20.92
CA ILE A 369 3.62 -10.98 -22.14
C ILE A 369 3.84 -12.19 -23.05
N SER A 370 4.18 -13.37 -22.50
CA SER A 370 4.37 -14.58 -23.30
C SER A 370 3.10 -15.03 -24.05
N LYS A 371 1.91 -14.58 -23.67
CA LYS A 371 0.65 -14.91 -24.35
C LYS A 371 0.31 -13.97 -25.49
N MET A 372 1.00 -12.84 -25.59
CA MET A 372 0.76 -11.83 -26.61
C MET A 372 1.51 -12.17 -27.90
N ARG A 373 0.93 -11.78 -29.05
CA ARG A 373 1.56 -11.94 -30.36
C ARG A 373 1.17 -10.79 -31.30
N PRO A 374 2.15 -10.18 -32.01
CA PRO A 374 1.88 -9.20 -33.07
C PRO A 374 0.86 -9.69 -34.10
N GLY A 375 -0.07 -8.81 -34.47
CA GLY A 375 -1.10 -9.10 -35.47
C GLY A 375 -2.23 -10.03 -35.01
N ARG A 376 -2.18 -10.55 -33.77
CA ARG A 376 -3.26 -11.36 -33.17
C ARG A 376 -3.85 -10.70 -31.93
N THR A 377 -2.99 -10.37 -30.97
CA THR A 377 -3.41 -9.91 -29.66
C THR A 377 -3.75 -8.42 -29.69
N LEU A 378 -4.88 -8.06 -29.11
CA LEU A 378 -5.13 -6.69 -28.70
C LEU A 378 -5.12 -6.60 -27.16
N ALA A 379 -4.42 -5.62 -26.61
CA ALA A 379 -4.41 -5.34 -25.18
C ALA A 379 -5.27 -4.11 -24.86
N ILE A 380 -6.09 -4.20 -23.82
CA ILE A 380 -6.79 -3.06 -23.22
C ILE A 380 -6.31 -2.98 -21.78
N VAL A 381 -5.55 -1.94 -21.45
CA VAL A 381 -4.79 -1.86 -20.21
C VAL A 381 -5.18 -0.64 -19.40
N ASN A 382 -5.46 -0.87 -18.12
CA ASN A 382 -5.70 0.18 -17.14
C ASN A 382 -4.40 0.91 -16.82
N LEU A 383 -4.40 2.24 -16.96
CA LEU A 383 -3.22 3.08 -16.68
C LEU A 383 -2.97 3.34 -15.19
N HIS A 384 -3.88 2.90 -14.32
CA HIS A 384 -3.77 3.20 -12.90
C HIS A 384 -2.52 2.59 -12.26
N GLU A 385 -1.64 3.44 -11.74
CA GLU A 385 -0.39 3.06 -11.08
C GLU A 385 -0.64 2.52 -9.67
N GLN A 386 -1.05 1.26 -9.58
CA GLN A 386 -1.29 0.63 -8.28
C GLN A 386 0.03 0.23 -7.60
N PRO A 387 0.32 0.72 -6.38
CA PRO A 387 1.54 0.36 -5.68
C PRO A 387 1.61 -1.12 -5.29
N THR A 388 2.80 -1.68 -5.40
CA THR A 388 3.10 -3.06 -5.00
C THR A 388 3.42 -3.17 -3.50
N GLY A 389 3.55 -4.39 -2.99
CA GLY A 389 4.05 -4.61 -1.62
C GLY A 389 5.43 -3.99 -1.37
N THR A 390 6.28 -3.90 -2.41
CA THR A 390 7.61 -3.29 -2.35
C THR A 390 7.56 -1.82 -1.96
N PHE A 391 6.55 -1.08 -2.42
CA PHE A 391 6.34 0.32 -2.05
C PHE A 391 6.14 0.54 -0.54
N ALA A 392 5.54 -0.44 0.16
CA ALA A 392 5.37 -0.34 1.61
C ALA A 392 6.71 -0.41 2.36
N GLN A 393 7.74 -1.00 1.75
CA GLN A 393 9.09 -1.15 2.31
C GLN A 393 10.10 -0.13 1.77
N ASN A 394 9.81 0.48 0.61
CA ASN A 394 10.66 1.48 -0.01
C ASN A 394 9.83 2.73 -0.37
N ALA A 395 10.08 3.80 0.38
CA ALA A 395 9.37 5.06 0.22
C ALA A 395 9.57 5.70 -1.17
N ASP A 396 10.71 5.45 -1.80
CA ASP A 396 11.16 6.05 -3.06
C ASP A 396 10.89 5.16 -4.27
N TRP A 397 10.32 3.97 -4.07
CA TRP A 397 9.96 3.09 -5.17
C TRP A 397 9.05 3.83 -6.16
N GLN A 398 9.42 3.79 -7.44
CA GLN A 398 8.67 4.39 -8.52
C GLN A 398 7.97 3.30 -9.32
N PHE A 399 6.78 3.61 -9.80
CA PHE A 399 6.04 2.73 -10.68
C PHE A 399 6.69 2.81 -12.08
N PRO A 400 7.15 1.69 -12.66
CA PRO A 400 7.83 1.68 -13.96
C PRO A 400 6.82 1.75 -15.11
N ALA A 401 6.03 2.83 -15.17
CA ALA A 401 4.90 2.95 -16.09
C ALA A 401 5.35 2.87 -17.55
N GLU A 402 6.36 3.66 -17.93
CA GLU A 402 6.82 3.74 -19.32
C GLU A 402 7.51 2.45 -19.77
N ASP A 403 8.33 1.83 -18.93
CA ASP A 403 9.00 0.56 -19.26
C ASP A 403 7.97 -0.55 -19.50
N VAL A 404 6.97 -0.67 -18.61
CA VAL A 404 5.94 -1.69 -18.71
C VAL A 404 5.02 -1.43 -19.90
N ARG A 405 4.66 -0.16 -20.13
CA ARG A 405 3.89 0.26 -21.30
C ARG A 405 4.63 -0.06 -22.59
N GLY A 406 5.93 0.26 -22.66
CA GLY A 406 6.79 -0.07 -23.80
C GLY A 406 6.82 -1.57 -24.08
N LEU A 407 7.02 -2.38 -23.03
CA LEU A 407 7.02 -3.84 -23.13
C LEU A 407 5.69 -4.40 -23.66
N ILE A 408 4.55 -3.90 -23.18
CA ILE A 408 3.22 -4.32 -23.66
C ILE A 408 3.04 -3.95 -25.14
N VAL A 409 3.39 -2.71 -25.51
CA VAL A 409 3.31 -2.21 -26.89
C VAL A 409 4.16 -3.07 -27.84
N GLU A 410 5.37 -3.42 -27.44
CA GLU A 410 6.24 -4.30 -28.20
C GLU A 410 5.61 -5.70 -28.37
N ALA A 411 5.10 -6.29 -27.29
CA ALA A 411 4.53 -7.63 -27.28
C ALA A 411 3.29 -7.80 -28.18
N VAL A 412 2.50 -6.73 -28.36
CA VAL A 412 1.32 -6.71 -29.26
C VAL A 412 1.65 -6.23 -30.68
N GLY A 413 2.90 -5.86 -30.97
CA GLY A 413 3.33 -5.45 -32.31
C GLY A 413 3.09 -3.98 -32.66
N GLY A 414 3.02 -3.09 -31.68
CA GLY A 414 2.94 -1.64 -31.87
C GLY A 414 1.74 -0.98 -31.20
N ALA A 415 1.71 0.36 -31.24
CA ALA A 415 0.72 1.15 -30.51
C ALA A 415 -0.74 0.89 -30.94
N SER A 416 -0.97 0.40 -32.17
CA SER A 416 -2.30 0.03 -32.66
C SER A 416 -2.85 -1.25 -32.03
N GLY A 417 -1.99 -2.07 -31.42
CA GLY A 417 -2.36 -3.30 -30.71
C GLY A 417 -2.70 -3.09 -29.22
N ALA A 418 -2.59 -1.87 -28.70
CA ALA A 418 -2.84 -1.58 -27.29
C ALA A 418 -3.65 -0.29 -27.06
N ASP A 419 -4.77 -0.43 -26.36
CA ASP A 419 -5.55 0.69 -25.82
C ASP A 419 -5.19 0.89 -24.34
N PHE A 420 -4.71 2.09 -23.99
CA PHE A 420 -4.40 2.46 -22.62
C PHE A 420 -5.45 3.42 -22.08
N VAL A 421 -6.12 3.03 -21.00
CA VAL A 421 -7.28 3.76 -20.44
C VAL A 421 -7.11 3.93 -18.94
N ASP A 422 -7.24 5.15 -18.40
CA ASP A 422 -7.30 5.36 -16.94
C ASP A 422 -8.70 5.01 -16.40
N ALA A 423 -9.03 3.72 -16.48
CA ALA A 423 -10.34 3.20 -16.14
C ALA A 423 -10.64 3.35 -14.64
N THR A 424 -9.62 3.21 -13.77
CA THR A 424 -9.82 3.42 -12.32
C THR A 424 -10.25 4.83 -12.00
N LYS A 425 -9.59 5.85 -12.57
CA LYS A 425 -9.95 7.25 -12.34
C LYS A 425 -11.38 7.53 -12.80
N LEU A 426 -11.75 7.10 -14.01
CA LEU A 426 -13.09 7.32 -14.56
C LEU A 426 -14.16 6.57 -13.76
N ALA A 427 -13.95 5.28 -13.48
CA ALA A 427 -14.90 4.48 -12.71
C ALA A 427 -15.09 5.02 -11.30
N THR A 428 -14.02 5.41 -10.60
CA THR A 428 -14.11 5.99 -9.26
C THR A 428 -14.86 7.32 -9.26
N ALA A 429 -14.64 8.16 -10.27
CA ALA A 429 -15.31 9.44 -10.38
C ALA A 429 -16.81 9.29 -10.69
N LEU A 430 -17.17 8.39 -11.61
CA LEU A 430 -18.55 8.18 -12.09
C LEU A 430 -19.41 7.30 -11.16
N MET A 431 -18.77 6.34 -10.48
CA MET A 431 -19.46 5.30 -9.70
C MET A 431 -19.18 5.40 -8.19
N GLY A 432 -18.19 6.20 -7.78
CA GLY A 432 -17.81 6.38 -6.37
C GLY A 432 -16.96 5.25 -5.77
N ASP A 433 -16.58 4.24 -6.56
CA ASP A 433 -15.80 3.08 -6.11
C ASP A 433 -14.88 2.57 -7.23
N SER A 434 -13.62 2.28 -6.90
CA SER A 434 -12.62 1.72 -7.82
C SER A 434 -12.91 0.25 -8.17
N ILE A 435 -13.75 -0.46 -7.43
CA ILE A 435 -14.17 -1.84 -7.76
C ILE A 435 -14.92 -1.90 -9.10
N ALA A 436 -15.54 -0.82 -9.54
CA ALA A 436 -16.25 -0.72 -10.82
C ALA A 436 -15.34 -0.82 -12.06
N THR A 437 -14.02 -0.68 -11.89
CA THR A 437 -13.03 -0.59 -12.97
C THR A 437 -13.06 -1.77 -13.93
N ASN A 438 -13.15 -3.01 -13.41
CA ASN A 438 -13.03 -4.19 -14.25
C ASN A 438 -14.26 -4.39 -15.14
N LEU A 439 -15.46 -4.05 -14.64
CA LEU A 439 -16.70 -4.06 -15.43
C LEU A 439 -16.73 -2.93 -16.45
N PHE A 440 -16.17 -1.77 -16.11
CA PHE A 440 -15.95 -0.68 -17.07
C PHE A 440 -15.02 -1.11 -18.21
N LEU A 441 -13.89 -1.76 -17.92
CA LEU A 441 -12.99 -2.30 -18.96
C LEU A 441 -13.67 -3.37 -19.81
N MET A 442 -14.47 -4.25 -19.21
CA MET A 442 -15.26 -5.25 -19.94
C MET A 442 -16.24 -4.59 -20.93
N GLY A 443 -16.94 -3.53 -20.50
CA GLY A 443 -17.83 -2.77 -21.39
C GLY A 443 -17.10 -2.03 -22.50
N TYR A 444 -15.94 -1.45 -22.20
CA TYR A 444 -15.07 -0.80 -23.19
C TYR A 444 -14.61 -1.82 -24.25
N ALA A 445 -14.13 -3.00 -23.82
CA ALA A 445 -13.67 -4.05 -24.70
C ALA A 445 -14.80 -4.66 -25.56
N TRP A 446 -15.98 -4.81 -24.98
CA TRP A 446 -17.16 -5.30 -25.70
C TRP A 446 -17.55 -4.32 -26.81
N GLN A 447 -17.60 -3.01 -26.50
CA GLN A 447 -17.95 -1.96 -27.46
C GLN A 447 -16.91 -1.80 -28.59
N LYS A 448 -15.66 -2.21 -28.35
CA LYS A 448 -14.60 -2.30 -29.37
C LYS A 448 -14.69 -3.58 -30.23
N GLY A 449 -15.69 -4.43 -30.02
CA GLY A 449 -15.86 -5.69 -30.75
C GLY A 449 -14.80 -6.73 -30.41
N ARG A 450 -14.36 -6.81 -29.14
CA ARG A 450 -13.29 -7.73 -28.71
C ARG A 450 -13.74 -8.86 -27.79
N ILE A 451 -15.03 -8.94 -27.49
CA ILE A 451 -15.61 -10.01 -26.68
C ILE A 451 -16.65 -10.74 -27.54
N PRO A 452 -16.53 -12.06 -27.78
CA PRO A 452 -17.41 -12.81 -28.68
C PRO A 452 -18.71 -13.26 -28.00
N LEU A 453 -19.35 -12.35 -27.27
CA LEU A 453 -20.58 -12.59 -26.50
C LEU A 453 -21.53 -11.43 -26.73
N THR A 454 -22.82 -11.71 -26.73
CA THR A 454 -23.87 -10.69 -26.85
C THR A 454 -23.95 -9.83 -25.59
N GLU A 455 -24.40 -8.58 -25.72
CA GLU A 455 -24.65 -7.75 -24.54
C GLU A 455 -25.71 -8.38 -23.64
N ALA A 456 -26.77 -8.93 -24.23
CA ALA A 456 -27.88 -9.53 -23.49
C ALA A 456 -27.41 -10.66 -22.55
N SER A 457 -26.51 -11.55 -23.02
CA SER A 457 -25.97 -12.64 -22.20
C SER A 457 -25.05 -12.11 -21.09
N LEU A 458 -24.23 -11.09 -21.35
CA LEU A 458 -23.40 -10.44 -20.35
C LEU A 458 -24.25 -9.74 -19.27
N MET A 459 -25.30 -9.02 -19.67
CA MET A 459 -26.22 -8.37 -18.73
C MET A 459 -26.95 -9.41 -17.88
N ARG A 460 -27.38 -10.52 -18.48
CA ARG A 460 -28.03 -11.62 -17.76
C ARG A 460 -27.07 -12.33 -16.80
N ALA A 461 -25.81 -12.54 -17.19
CA ALA A 461 -24.79 -13.08 -16.29
C ALA A 461 -24.57 -12.18 -15.07
N ILE A 462 -24.57 -10.84 -15.25
CA ILE A 462 -24.48 -9.88 -14.15
C ILE A 462 -25.67 -10.00 -13.19
N GLU A 463 -26.88 -10.17 -13.73
CA GLU A 463 -28.09 -10.39 -12.92
C GLU A 463 -28.02 -11.69 -12.11
N LEU A 464 -27.64 -12.79 -12.75
CA LEU A 464 -27.53 -14.11 -12.12
C LEU A 464 -26.47 -14.15 -11.02
N ASN A 465 -25.38 -13.39 -11.18
CA ASN A 465 -24.37 -13.23 -10.13
C ASN A 465 -24.93 -12.53 -8.86
N GLY A 466 -26.00 -11.75 -8.97
CA GLY A 466 -26.77 -11.22 -7.83
C GLY A 466 -26.10 -10.11 -7.00
N VAL A 467 -24.81 -9.83 -7.21
CA VAL A 467 -24.06 -8.83 -6.44
C VAL A 467 -24.07 -7.48 -7.15
N ALA A 468 -24.58 -6.43 -6.48
CA ALA A 468 -24.54 -5.03 -6.93
C ALA A 468 -24.97 -4.82 -8.39
N VAL A 469 -26.00 -5.55 -8.84
CA VAL A 469 -26.43 -5.68 -10.24
C VAL A 469 -26.55 -4.33 -10.94
N ALA A 470 -27.32 -3.38 -10.38
CA ALA A 470 -27.52 -2.06 -10.99
C ALA A 470 -26.21 -1.27 -11.16
N SER A 471 -25.31 -1.34 -10.18
CA SER A 471 -24.01 -0.69 -10.25
C SER A 471 -23.14 -1.31 -11.35
N ASN A 472 -23.09 -2.64 -11.42
CA ASN A 472 -22.27 -3.35 -12.41
C ASN A 472 -22.75 -3.11 -13.84
N LYS A 473 -24.07 -3.12 -14.08
CA LYS A 473 -24.65 -2.75 -15.38
C LYS A 473 -24.28 -1.33 -15.79
N LYS A 474 -24.38 -0.38 -14.84
CA LYS A 474 -23.99 1.01 -15.07
C LYS A 474 -22.49 1.16 -15.35
N SER A 475 -21.62 0.42 -14.66
CA SER A 475 -20.18 0.40 -14.94
C SER A 475 -19.88 -0.11 -16.35
N PHE A 476 -20.52 -1.20 -16.78
CA PHE A 476 -20.39 -1.72 -18.14
C PHE A 476 -20.82 -0.69 -19.19
N LEU A 477 -21.97 -0.04 -18.97
CA LEU A 477 -22.48 1.00 -19.86
C LEU A 477 -21.53 2.20 -19.98
N TRP A 478 -20.94 2.67 -18.88
CA TRP A 478 -19.92 3.73 -18.93
C TRP A 478 -18.66 3.29 -19.68
N GLY A 479 -18.28 2.02 -19.56
CA GLY A 479 -17.23 1.41 -20.38
C GLY A 479 -17.53 1.52 -21.87
N ARG A 480 -18.75 1.13 -22.28
CA ARG A 480 -19.20 1.28 -23.67
C ARG A 480 -19.11 2.73 -24.14
N ARG A 481 -19.61 3.68 -23.36
CA ARG A 481 -19.55 5.12 -23.68
C ARG A 481 -18.13 5.61 -23.90
N ALA A 482 -17.20 5.17 -23.06
CA ALA A 482 -15.79 5.57 -23.15
C ALA A 482 -15.12 5.03 -24.42
N ALA A 483 -15.55 3.88 -24.94
CA ALA A 483 -15.05 3.35 -26.22
C ALA A 483 -15.56 4.13 -27.44
N VAL A 484 -16.71 4.81 -27.32
CA VAL A 484 -17.31 5.63 -28.39
C VAL A 484 -16.80 7.07 -28.33
N ASP A 485 -16.88 7.72 -27.16
CA ASP A 485 -16.42 9.09 -26.94
C ASP A 485 -15.75 9.23 -25.57
N PHE A 486 -14.46 8.91 -25.54
CA PHE A 486 -13.63 8.99 -24.35
C PHE A 486 -13.60 10.41 -23.73
N LYS A 487 -13.48 11.45 -24.58
CA LYS A 487 -13.36 12.85 -24.11
C LYS A 487 -14.64 13.32 -23.42
N ARG A 488 -15.81 12.92 -23.93
CA ARG A 488 -17.09 13.24 -23.31
C ARG A 488 -17.27 12.54 -21.95
N VAL A 489 -16.83 11.28 -21.84
CA VAL A 489 -16.83 10.57 -20.54
C VAL A 489 -15.91 11.27 -19.55
N GLU A 490 -14.69 11.66 -19.96
CA GLU A 490 -13.73 12.36 -19.09
C GLU A 490 -14.30 13.68 -18.55
N ARG A 491 -14.93 14.49 -19.41
CA ARG A 491 -15.60 15.74 -18.98
C ARG A 491 -16.74 15.49 -17.99
N THR A 492 -17.47 14.39 -18.16
CA THR A 492 -18.59 14.03 -17.28
C THR A 492 -18.11 13.50 -15.92
N ALA A 493 -17.04 12.71 -15.93
CA ALA A 493 -16.43 12.13 -14.74
C ALA A 493 -15.78 13.19 -13.86
N THR A 494 -15.09 14.15 -14.47
CA THR A 494 -14.37 15.23 -13.79
C THR A 494 -14.88 16.59 -14.26
N PRO A 495 -16.04 17.06 -13.76
CA PRO A 495 -16.54 18.39 -14.09
C PRO A 495 -15.59 19.44 -13.53
N THR A 496 -14.89 20.14 -14.43
CA THR A 496 -14.01 21.32 -14.26
C THR A 496 -13.56 21.65 -12.83
N GLN A 497 -12.96 20.70 -12.12
CA GLN A 497 -11.95 21.05 -11.13
C GLN A 497 -10.68 21.27 -11.93
N ALA A 498 -9.99 22.38 -11.70
CA ALA A 498 -8.69 22.65 -12.29
C ALA A 498 -7.80 21.45 -11.99
N VAL A 499 -7.65 20.57 -12.98
CA VAL A 499 -6.56 19.60 -13.00
C VAL A 499 -5.34 20.49 -13.00
N LEU A 500 -4.67 20.58 -11.85
CA LEU A 500 -3.30 21.02 -11.77
C LEU A 500 -2.51 20.00 -12.59
N VAL A 501 -2.53 20.17 -13.92
CA VAL A 501 -1.49 19.63 -14.77
C VAL A 501 -0.24 20.23 -14.17
N GLN A 502 0.58 19.38 -13.54
CA GLN A 502 1.89 19.78 -13.07
C GLN A 502 2.75 20.04 -14.31
N MET A 503 2.50 21.16 -15.00
CA MET A 503 3.44 21.70 -15.94
C MET A 503 4.76 21.91 -15.19
N PRO A 504 5.92 21.74 -15.85
CA PRO A 504 7.20 22.08 -15.26
C PRO A 504 7.11 23.51 -14.71
N GLN A 505 7.12 23.65 -13.38
CA GLN A 505 7.01 24.96 -12.76
C GLN A 505 8.27 25.74 -13.13
N SER A 506 8.10 26.94 -13.71
CA SER A 506 9.22 27.85 -13.88
C SER A 506 9.87 28.13 -12.51
N LEU A 507 11.18 28.36 -12.51
CA LEU A 507 11.92 28.67 -11.29
C LEU A 507 11.26 29.83 -10.52
N ASP A 508 10.85 30.89 -11.21
CA ASP A 508 10.22 32.06 -10.59
C ASP A 508 8.90 31.72 -9.90
N ASN A 509 8.09 30.82 -10.48
CA ASN A 509 6.85 30.37 -9.83
C ASN A 509 7.14 29.54 -8.57
N VAL A 510 8.20 28.74 -8.58
CA VAL A 510 8.64 27.99 -7.39
C VAL A 510 9.09 28.98 -6.31
N ILE A 511 9.96 29.93 -6.65
CA ILE A 511 10.48 30.95 -5.73
C ILE A 511 9.33 31.75 -5.11
N LYS A 512 8.43 32.29 -5.93
CA LYS A 512 7.28 33.08 -5.47
C LYS A 512 6.44 32.32 -4.45
N LYS A 513 6.06 31.08 -4.77
CA LYS A 513 5.28 30.23 -3.85
C LYS A 513 6.03 29.91 -2.56
N ARG A 514 7.35 29.68 -2.61
CA ARG A 514 8.16 29.42 -1.42
C ARG A 514 8.29 30.66 -0.54
N VAL A 515 8.45 31.84 -1.13
CA VAL A 515 8.45 33.13 -0.40
C VAL A 515 7.10 33.37 0.29
N GLU A 516 5.99 33.19 -0.43
CA GLU A 516 4.63 33.31 0.13
C GLU A 516 4.44 32.34 1.30
N PHE A 517 4.87 31.09 1.14
CA PHE A 517 4.77 30.07 2.18
C PHE A 517 5.64 30.42 3.40
N LEU A 518 6.91 30.79 3.21
CA LEU A 518 7.82 31.12 4.31
C LEU A 518 7.39 32.39 5.06
N THR A 519 6.78 33.34 4.36
CA THR A 519 6.16 34.53 4.97
C THR A 519 5.00 34.13 5.88
N ALA A 520 4.14 33.22 5.44
CA ALA A 520 3.06 32.70 6.27
C ALA A 520 3.60 31.85 7.43
N TYR A 521 4.64 31.04 7.18
CA TYR A 521 5.31 30.17 8.14
C TYR A 521 5.90 30.96 9.31
N GLN A 522 6.68 32.01 9.03
CA GLN A 522 7.31 32.86 10.03
C GLN A 522 6.96 34.33 9.76
N ASP A 523 7.71 34.99 8.86
CA ASP A 523 7.54 36.39 8.46
C ASP A 523 8.31 36.68 7.15
N ALA A 524 8.21 37.93 6.67
CA ALA A 524 8.84 38.37 5.42
C ALA A 524 10.38 38.40 5.50
N ALA A 525 10.97 38.67 6.68
CA ALA A 525 12.42 38.69 6.85
C ALA A 525 12.98 37.27 6.72
N TYR A 526 12.30 36.27 7.28
CA TYR A 526 12.65 34.86 7.14
C TYR A 526 12.56 34.39 5.68
N ALA A 527 11.54 34.83 4.95
CA ALA A 527 11.43 34.56 3.51
C ALA A 527 12.51 35.28 2.68
N GLY A 528 12.97 36.45 3.12
CA GLY A 528 14.10 37.17 2.52
C GLY A 528 15.39 36.36 2.56
N VAL A 529 15.71 35.73 3.70
CA VAL A 529 16.88 34.85 3.85
C VAL A 529 16.88 33.69 2.84
N TYR A 530 15.70 33.15 2.54
CA TYR A 530 15.54 32.14 1.49
C TYR A 530 15.83 32.70 0.11
N LEU A 531 15.23 33.85 -0.21
CA LEU A 531 15.34 34.50 -1.51
C LEU A 531 16.81 34.87 -1.81
N ASP A 532 17.52 35.43 -0.83
CA ASP A 532 18.91 35.85 -0.97
C ASP A 532 19.82 34.71 -1.43
N LEU A 533 19.70 33.53 -0.81
CA LEU A 533 20.53 32.38 -1.18
C LEU A 533 20.17 31.87 -2.58
N VAL A 534 18.88 31.77 -2.91
CA VAL A 534 18.44 31.27 -4.22
C VAL A 534 18.87 32.22 -5.34
N GLU A 535 18.77 33.53 -5.13
CA GLU A 535 19.22 34.54 -6.08
C GLU A 535 20.74 34.54 -6.28
N HIS A 536 21.50 34.36 -5.19
CA HIS A 536 22.95 34.23 -5.26
C HIS A 536 23.36 33.00 -6.08
N VAL A 537 22.70 31.85 -5.86
CA VAL A 537 22.93 30.63 -6.65
C VAL A 537 22.52 30.83 -8.10
N ARG A 538 21.40 31.50 -8.36
CA ARG A 538 20.92 31.82 -9.72
C ARG A 538 21.91 32.65 -10.50
N ALA A 539 22.49 33.68 -9.87
CA ALA A 539 23.51 34.51 -10.48
C ALA A 539 24.78 33.69 -10.82
N ALA A 540 25.26 32.86 -9.90
CA ALA A 540 26.42 32.00 -10.11
C ALA A 540 26.19 30.93 -11.20
N GLU A 541 25.01 30.30 -11.21
CA GLU A 541 24.64 29.30 -12.23
C GLU A 541 24.49 29.92 -13.63
N THR A 542 23.98 31.15 -13.70
CA THR A 542 23.87 31.91 -14.95
C THR A 542 25.25 32.28 -15.48
N ALA A 543 26.20 32.67 -14.61
CA ALA A 543 27.56 33.01 -15.00
C ALA A 543 28.31 31.84 -15.68
N VAL A 544 27.98 30.60 -15.31
CA VAL A 544 28.55 29.38 -15.94
C VAL A 544 27.69 28.81 -17.08
N SER A 545 26.59 29.47 -17.44
CA SER A 545 25.69 29.10 -18.55
C SER A 545 25.09 27.67 -18.45
N MET A 546 24.78 27.19 -17.24
CA MET A 546 24.29 25.81 -17.00
C MET A 546 22.77 25.69 -16.76
N GLY A 547 21.99 26.69 -17.17
CA GLY A 547 20.54 26.69 -17.01
C GLY A 547 20.11 27.03 -15.58
N ASN A 548 19.18 26.24 -15.01
CA ASN A 548 18.55 26.53 -13.71
C ASN A 548 18.42 25.31 -12.77
N ARG A 549 19.15 24.23 -13.02
CA ARG A 549 18.99 22.97 -12.28
C ARG A 549 19.48 23.09 -10.83
N LEU A 550 20.58 23.78 -10.60
CA LEU A 550 21.14 24.03 -9.27
C LEU A 550 20.25 24.99 -8.49
N SER A 551 19.83 26.10 -9.12
CA SER A 551 18.90 27.06 -8.54
C SER A 551 17.57 26.40 -8.17
N MET A 552 17.05 25.52 -9.02
CA MET A 552 15.83 24.76 -8.75
C MET A 552 16.02 23.77 -7.59
N ALA A 553 17.18 23.10 -7.49
CA ALA A 553 17.49 22.23 -6.37
C ALA A 553 17.56 23.02 -5.05
N VAL A 554 18.29 24.14 -5.02
CA VAL A 554 18.40 25.00 -3.82
C VAL A 554 17.04 25.58 -3.44
N ALA A 555 16.26 26.07 -4.41
CA ALA A 555 14.90 26.58 -4.18
C ALA A 555 13.99 25.53 -3.52
N LYS A 556 14.12 24.25 -3.90
CA LYS A 556 13.33 23.16 -3.31
C LYS A 556 13.84 22.76 -1.93
N TYR A 557 15.13 22.53 -1.79
CA TYR A 557 15.69 21.84 -0.61
C TYR A 557 16.10 22.79 0.50
N TYR A 558 16.51 24.02 0.19
CA TYR A 558 16.66 25.04 1.23
C TYR A 558 15.31 25.40 1.85
N PHE A 559 14.28 25.57 1.01
CA PHE A 559 12.90 25.72 1.48
C PHE A 559 12.46 24.55 2.38
N LYS A 560 12.73 23.30 1.99
CA LYS A 560 12.39 22.11 2.79
C LYS A 560 13.02 22.16 4.18
N LEU A 561 14.29 22.56 4.28
CA LEU A 561 14.99 22.68 5.55
C LEU A 561 14.48 23.86 6.39
N MET A 562 14.13 24.98 5.77
CA MET A 562 13.59 26.17 6.45
C MET A 562 12.15 25.97 6.94
N ALA A 563 11.32 25.29 6.15
CA ALA A 563 9.93 24.98 6.46
C ALA A 563 9.79 23.64 7.22
N TYR A 564 10.68 23.39 8.19
CA TYR A 564 10.61 22.20 9.02
C TYR A 564 9.31 22.19 9.85
N LYS A 565 8.71 21.02 10.00
CA LYS A 565 7.38 20.86 10.60
C LYS A 565 7.46 20.75 12.11
N ASP A 566 7.69 21.90 12.74
CA ASP A 566 7.60 22.05 14.18
C ASP A 566 6.15 22.12 14.69
N GLU A 567 5.99 22.27 15.99
CA GLU A 567 4.68 22.26 16.64
C GLU A 567 3.77 23.40 16.15
N TYR A 568 4.34 24.59 15.91
CA TYR A 568 3.61 25.76 15.41
C TYR A 568 3.16 25.54 13.96
N GLU A 569 4.01 24.97 13.12
CA GLU A 569 3.68 24.71 11.71
C GLU A 569 2.68 23.57 11.56
N VAL A 570 2.86 22.47 12.29
CA VAL A 570 1.87 21.38 12.32
C VAL A 570 0.51 21.91 12.74
N ALA A 571 0.47 22.78 13.77
CA ALA A 571 -0.76 23.44 14.20
C ALA A 571 -1.38 24.26 13.07
N ARG A 572 -0.60 25.12 12.41
CA ARG A 572 -1.06 25.95 11.28
C ARG A 572 -1.65 25.10 10.15
N LEU A 573 -0.96 24.03 9.75
CA LEU A 573 -1.38 23.11 8.68
C LEU A 573 -2.64 22.29 9.01
N TYR A 574 -3.02 22.19 10.28
CA TYR A 574 -4.32 21.63 10.68
C TYR A 574 -5.43 22.68 10.75
N THR A 575 -5.09 23.95 10.96
CA THR A 575 -6.06 25.02 11.24
C THR A 575 -6.24 26.03 10.10
N ASP A 576 -5.50 25.90 9.01
CA ASP A 576 -5.61 26.75 7.81
C ASP A 576 -6.88 26.54 6.98
N GLY A 577 -7.74 25.59 7.39
CA GLY A 577 -9.02 25.28 6.75
C GLY A 577 -8.96 24.18 5.68
N ARG A 578 -7.83 24.04 4.96
CA ARG A 578 -7.69 23.12 3.83
C ARG A 578 -7.92 21.66 4.24
N PHE A 579 -7.37 21.28 5.40
CA PHE A 579 -7.55 19.92 5.93
C PHE A 579 -9.01 19.61 6.26
N LEU A 580 -9.71 20.52 6.95
CA LEU A 580 -11.12 20.32 7.31
C LEU A 580 -12.02 20.28 6.07
N GLU A 581 -11.73 21.08 5.05
CA GLU A 581 -12.42 21.03 3.76
C GLU A 581 -12.20 19.69 3.05
N SER A 582 -10.96 19.18 3.04
CA SER A 582 -10.64 17.85 2.50
C SER A 582 -11.37 16.71 3.23
N VAL A 583 -11.52 16.80 4.55
CA VAL A 583 -12.34 15.84 5.30
C VAL A 583 -13.81 15.98 4.92
N LYS A 584 -14.35 17.20 4.88
CA LYS A 584 -15.76 17.46 4.49
C LYS A 584 -16.07 17.04 3.06
N SER A 585 -15.11 17.03 2.14
CA SER A 585 -15.32 16.56 0.77
C SER A 585 -15.35 15.03 0.66
N GLN A 586 -14.68 14.33 1.58
CA GLN A 586 -14.62 12.85 1.60
C GLN A 586 -15.71 12.20 2.46
N PHE A 587 -16.18 12.89 3.50
CA PHE A 587 -17.11 12.35 4.50
C PHE A 587 -18.42 13.14 4.57
N GLU A 588 -19.51 12.44 4.87
CA GLU A 588 -20.83 13.00 5.18
C GLU A 588 -21.33 12.50 6.54
N GLY A 589 -22.29 13.21 7.13
CA GLY A 589 -22.80 12.94 8.48
C GLY A 589 -21.98 13.61 9.60
N ASP A 590 -22.26 13.22 10.84
CA ASP A 590 -21.54 13.72 12.01
C ASP A 590 -20.17 13.04 12.15
N VAL A 591 -19.11 13.83 12.01
CA VAL A 591 -17.71 13.38 11.98
C VAL A 591 -16.96 13.96 13.19
N LYS A 592 -16.39 13.07 14.00
CA LYS A 592 -15.51 13.42 15.12
C LYS A 592 -14.06 13.15 14.75
N LEU A 593 -13.20 14.14 14.95
CA LEU A 593 -11.77 14.04 14.66
C LEU A 593 -10.99 13.76 15.94
N LYS A 594 -10.08 12.77 15.87
CA LYS A 594 -9.05 12.52 16.87
C LYS A 594 -7.66 12.59 16.20
N PHE A 595 -6.69 13.17 16.88
CA PHE A 595 -5.35 13.41 16.36
C PHE A 595 -4.36 12.43 16.98
N ASN A 596 -3.54 11.76 16.16
CA ASN A 596 -2.56 10.78 16.63
C ASN A 596 -1.20 11.46 16.80
N LEU A 597 -0.85 11.86 18.02
CA LEU A 597 0.31 12.70 18.30
C LEU A 597 1.18 12.09 19.40
N ALA A 598 2.47 12.45 19.43
CA ALA A 598 3.37 12.15 20.54
C ALA A 598 4.07 13.43 20.99
N PRO A 599 3.41 14.28 21.80
CA PRO A 599 4.00 15.54 22.24
C PRO A 599 5.30 15.30 23.05
N PRO A 600 6.44 15.90 22.66
CA PRO A 600 7.75 15.54 23.21
C PRO A 600 7.86 15.65 24.74
N MET A 601 7.15 16.59 25.36
CA MET A 601 7.28 16.86 26.80
C MET A 601 6.59 15.84 27.71
N PHE A 602 5.57 15.12 27.22
CA PHE A 602 4.74 14.26 28.07
C PHE A 602 4.32 12.93 27.43
N ALA A 603 4.74 12.67 26.19
CA ALA A 603 4.50 11.38 25.57
C ALA A 603 5.30 10.26 26.26
N LYS A 604 4.65 9.10 26.43
CA LYS A 604 5.28 7.89 26.96
C LYS A 604 6.39 7.43 26.02
N LYS A 605 7.40 6.75 26.57
CA LYS A 605 8.47 6.10 25.80
C LYS A 605 8.26 4.59 25.76
N ASN A 606 8.65 3.96 24.65
CA ASN A 606 8.69 2.50 24.54
C ASN A 606 10.00 1.93 25.16
N ALA A 607 10.17 0.61 25.13
CA ALA A 607 11.38 -0.07 25.64
C ALA A 607 12.68 0.36 24.94
N LYS A 608 12.60 0.96 23.75
CA LYS A 608 13.73 1.51 22.99
C LYS A 608 13.98 2.99 23.28
N GLY A 609 13.23 3.60 24.19
CA GLY A 609 13.31 5.04 24.51
C GLY A 609 12.60 5.96 23.51
N GLU A 610 11.91 5.41 22.50
CA GLU A 610 11.22 6.18 21.46
C GLU A 610 9.83 6.61 21.94
N LEU A 611 9.40 7.82 21.56
CA LEU A 611 8.09 8.35 21.93
C LEU A 611 6.93 7.55 21.30
N VAL A 612 5.87 7.32 22.06
CA VAL A 612 4.68 6.56 21.65
C VAL A 612 3.52 7.52 21.40
N LYS A 613 2.88 7.39 20.24
CA LYS A 613 1.71 8.21 19.88
C LYS A 613 0.47 7.81 20.66
N GLN A 614 -0.37 8.81 20.91
CA GLN A 614 -1.65 8.69 21.59
C GLN A 614 -2.74 9.44 20.80
N GLU A 615 -3.99 9.04 20.98
CA GLU A 615 -5.15 9.71 20.39
C GLU A 615 -5.61 10.87 21.27
N PHE A 616 -5.64 12.08 20.70
CA PHE A 616 -6.17 13.29 21.32
C PHE A 616 -7.53 13.64 20.69
N GLY A 617 -8.50 14.04 21.50
CA GLY A 617 -9.86 14.38 21.03
C GLY A 617 -9.93 15.65 20.16
N GLY A 618 -11.14 15.97 19.70
CA GLY A 618 -11.39 17.13 18.84
C GLY A 618 -11.01 18.49 19.45
N TRP A 619 -10.91 18.58 20.78
CA TRP A 619 -10.42 19.77 21.48
C TRP A 619 -9.02 20.21 21.02
N MET A 620 -8.21 19.27 20.51
CA MET A 620 -6.86 19.53 20.01
C MET A 620 -6.85 20.53 18.84
N LEU A 621 -7.94 20.65 18.06
CA LEU A 621 -8.08 21.70 17.05
C LEU A 621 -8.09 23.10 17.68
N GLY A 622 -8.73 23.26 18.84
CA GLY A 622 -8.70 24.52 19.59
C GLY A 622 -7.28 24.85 20.06
N ALA A 623 -6.57 23.85 20.60
CA ALA A 623 -5.18 23.99 21.01
C ALA A 623 -4.27 24.35 19.82
N PHE A 624 -4.43 23.71 18.66
CA PHE A 624 -3.69 24.07 17.45
C PHE A 624 -3.99 25.50 16.98
N LYS A 625 -5.24 25.97 17.07
CA LYS A 625 -5.57 27.36 16.68
C LYS A 625 -4.83 28.38 17.55
N LEU A 626 -4.69 28.11 18.84
CA LEU A 626 -3.92 28.95 19.74
C LEU A 626 -2.42 28.86 19.42
N LEU A 627 -1.90 27.63 19.30
CA LEU A 627 -0.49 27.39 19.05
C LEU A 627 -0.01 28.00 17.72
N ALA A 628 -0.81 27.92 16.66
CA ALA A 628 -0.50 28.52 15.36
C ALA A 628 -0.31 30.05 15.42
N LYS A 629 -0.98 30.74 16.37
CA LYS A 629 -0.81 32.19 16.60
C LYS A 629 0.48 32.53 17.35
N LEU A 630 1.06 31.57 18.06
CA LEU A 630 2.29 31.73 18.84
C LEU A 630 3.56 31.51 18.03
N LYS A 631 3.47 31.47 16.69
CA LYS A 631 4.63 31.28 15.80
C LYS A 631 5.78 32.29 16.04
N GLY A 632 5.47 33.49 16.55
CA GLY A 632 6.48 34.49 16.89
C GLY A 632 7.41 34.08 18.04
N LEU A 633 7.05 33.07 18.82
CA LEU A 633 7.94 32.51 19.85
C LEU A 633 9.04 31.64 19.25
N ARG A 634 8.85 31.09 18.04
CA ARG A 634 9.77 30.15 17.38
C ARG A 634 11.21 30.68 17.38
N GLY A 635 12.14 29.88 17.90
CA GLY A 635 13.56 30.22 17.95
C GLY A 635 13.94 31.29 18.99
N GLY A 636 12.98 31.86 19.72
CA GLY A 636 13.22 32.78 20.83
C GLY A 636 13.42 32.08 22.17
N ALA A 637 13.69 32.85 23.22
CA ALA A 637 13.90 32.33 24.58
C ALA A 637 12.63 31.69 25.21
N PHE A 638 11.44 32.05 24.71
CA PHE A 638 10.17 31.49 25.16
C PHE A 638 9.73 30.28 24.31
N ASP A 639 10.56 29.82 23.36
CA ASP A 639 10.30 28.62 22.59
C ASP A 639 10.64 27.34 23.37
N VAL A 640 9.71 26.90 24.21
CA VAL A 640 9.90 25.67 25.02
C VAL A 640 10.19 24.43 24.16
N PHE A 641 9.63 24.36 22.95
CA PHE A 641 9.88 23.26 22.02
C PHE A 641 11.26 23.37 21.36
N GLY A 642 11.72 24.60 21.15
CA GLY A 642 13.01 24.93 20.56
C GLY A 642 14.22 24.38 21.30
N TYR A 643 14.09 24.02 22.58
CA TYR A 643 15.18 23.44 23.38
C TYR A 643 15.44 21.95 23.12
N THR A 644 14.52 21.25 22.44
CA THR A 644 14.68 19.83 22.11
C THR A 644 15.85 19.59 21.15
N ALA A 645 16.44 18.38 21.21
CA ALA A 645 17.54 18.00 20.34
C ALA A 645 17.13 18.04 18.85
N GLU A 646 15.91 17.59 18.52
CA GLU A 646 15.38 17.62 17.14
C GLU A 646 15.30 19.06 16.60
N ARG A 647 14.75 20.01 17.37
CA ARG A 647 14.64 21.42 16.93
C ARG A 647 16.02 22.09 16.77
N LYS A 648 16.98 21.78 17.65
CA LYS A 648 18.37 22.26 17.53
C LYS A 648 19.03 21.71 16.27
N MET A 649 18.86 20.42 15.99
CA MET A 649 19.36 19.76 14.79
C MET A 649 18.76 20.39 13.52
N GLU A 650 17.44 20.62 13.46
CA GLU A 650 16.79 21.23 12.28
C GLU A 650 17.32 22.63 11.99
N ARG A 651 17.51 23.47 13.02
CA ARG A 651 18.11 24.81 12.84
C ARG A 651 19.58 24.73 12.39
N ALA A 652 20.35 23.76 12.92
CA ALA A 652 21.72 23.53 12.48
C ALA A 652 21.76 23.12 11.00
N LEU A 653 20.87 22.23 10.55
CA LEU A 653 20.80 21.79 9.15
C LEU A 653 20.57 22.93 8.16
N ILE A 654 19.78 23.95 8.53
CA ILE A 654 19.58 25.16 7.69
C ILE A 654 20.91 25.88 7.49
N ALA A 655 21.64 26.14 8.57
CA ALA A 655 22.92 26.83 8.52
C ALA A 655 24.00 25.99 7.82
N GLU A 656 24.10 24.70 8.13
CA GLU A 656 25.02 23.76 7.49
C GLU A 656 24.78 23.66 5.97
N TYR A 657 23.52 23.66 5.53
CA TYR A 657 23.18 23.63 4.11
C TYR A 657 23.58 24.93 3.42
N ARG A 658 23.24 26.09 4.01
CA ARG A 658 23.61 27.39 3.46
C ARG A 658 25.13 27.52 3.31
N GLN A 659 25.89 27.20 4.35
CA GLN A 659 27.36 27.22 4.32
C GLN A 659 27.91 26.29 3.25
N MET A 660 27.35 25.08 3.12
CA MET A 660 27.75 24.13 2.08
C MET A 660 27.52 24.70 0.67
N ILE A 661 26.35 25.27 0.39
CA ILE A 661 26.06 25.85 -0.92
C ILE A 661 26.96 27.05 -1.19
N GLU A 662 27.10 27.98 -0.24
CA GLU A 662 27.96 29.17 -0.39
C GLU A 662 29.44 28.79 -0.61
N ALA A 663 29.92 27.70 -0.01
CA ALA A 663 31.27 27.19 -0.25
C ALA A 663 31.47 26.57 -1.64
N LEU A 664 30.41 26.05 -2.27
CA LEU A 664 30.47 25.45 -3.61
C LEU A 664 30.51 26.51 -4.72
N LEU A 665 29.82 27.64 -4.51
CA LEU A 665 29.62 28.68 -5.56
C LEU A 665 30.92 29.24 -6.16
N PRO A 666 31.98 29.58 -5.39
CA PRO A 666 33.22 30.13 -5.96
C PRO A 666 33.96 29.18 -6.89
N SER A 667 33.74 27.87 -6.74
CA SER A 667 34.37 26.80 -7.52
C SER A 667 33.47 26.21 -8.61
N LEU A 668 32.28 26.79 -8.81
CA LEU A 668 31.29 26.27 -9.74
C LEU A 668 31.81 26.40 -11.18
N THR A 669 31.81 25.28 -11.89
CA THR A 669 32.18 25.16 -13.30
C THR A 669 31.19 24.25 -14.00
N ALA A 670 31.18 24.25 -15.34
CA ALA A 670 30.32 23.34 -16.10
C ALA A 670 30.56 21.85 -15.74
N ALA A 671 31.79 21.48 -15.38
CA ALA A 671 32.15 20.12 -15.01
C ALA A 671 31.72 19.72 -13.58
N SER A 672 31.67 20.67 -12.64
CA SER A 672 31.28 20.43 -11.25
C SER A 672 29.78 20.66 -10.99
N HIS A 673 29.06 21.21 -11.96
CA HIS A 673 27.63 21.55 -11.84
C HIS A 673 26.75 20.35 -11.48
N ALA A 674 26.97 19.19 -12.09
CA ALA A 674 26.19 17.98 -11.79
C ALA A 674 26.37 17.53 -10.33
N ASP A 675 27.61 17.55 -9.83
CA ASP A 675 27.94 17.18 -8.45
C ASP A 675 27.34 18.21 -7.46
N ALA A 676 27.37 19.50 -7.80
CA ALA A 676 26.75 20.56 -7.02
C ALA A 676 25.21 20.38 -6.94
N VAL A 677 24.57 19.97 -8.03
CA VAL A 677 23.13 19.66 -8.06
C VAL A 677 22.82 18.44 -7.19
N GLU A 678 23.65 17.38 -7.24
CA GLU A 678 23.47 16.20 -6.39
C GLU A 678 23.60 16.58 -4.90
N LEU A 679 24.66 17.31 -4.52
CA LEU A 679 24.87 17.81 -3.16
C LEU A 679 23.72 18.70 -2.69
N ALA A 680 23.27 19.64 -3.52
CA ALA A 680 22.14 20.52 -3.21
C ALA A 680 20.83 19.73 -3.05
N SER A 681 20.72 18.54 -3.65
CA SER A 681 19.54 17.68 -3.61
C SER A 681 19.49 16.69 -2.46
N LEU A 682 20.61 16.49 -1.75
CA LEU A 682 20.71 15.55 -0.63
C LEU A 682 19.65 15.70 0.47
N PRO A 683 19.20 16.92 0.85
CA PRO A 683 18.17 17.06 1.88
C PRO A 683 16.85 16.37 1.56
N GLU A 684 16.62 15.93 0.32
CA GLU A 684 15.43 15.13 -0.01
C GLU A 684 15.30 13.86 0.83
N GLN A 685 16.44 13.29 1.24
CA GLN A 685 16.49 12.09 2.07
C GLN A 685 15.99 12.35 3.51
N ILE A 686 16.07 13.60 3.99
CA ILE A 686 15.65 13.99 5.34
C ILE A 686 14.12 14.08 5.38
N ARG A 687 13.47 12.99 5.80
CA ARG A 687 12.01 12.89 5.91
C ARG A 687 11.62 12.22 7.23
N GLY A 688 10.45 12.58 7.74
CA GLY A 688 9.87 11.96 8.93
C GLY A 688 9.88 12.88 10.14
N PHE A 689 9.76 12.30 11.33
CA PHE A 689 9.68 13.01 12.61
C PHE A 689 10.41 12.21 13.70
N GLY A 690 10.92 12.88 14.74
CA GLY A 690 11.61 12.24 15.86
C GLY A 690 12.67 11.23 15.42
N HIS A 691 12.64 10.02 16.00
CA HIS A 691 13.60 8.96 15.70
C HIS A 691 13.66 8.54 14.21
N VAL A 692 12.58 8.75 13.43
CA VAL A 692 12.59 8.47 11.99
C VAL A 692 13.43 9.53 11.26
N LYS A 693 13.30 10.80 11.66
CA LYS A 693 14.09 11.90 11.09
C LYS A 693 15.55 11.81 11.51
N GLU A 694 15.83 11.48 12.77
CA GLU A 694 17.20 11.31 13.29
C GLU A 694 17.98 10.29 12.44
N LYS A 695 17.42 9.10 12.20
CA LYS A 695 18.03 8.08 11.33
C LYS A 695 18.22 8.57 9.88
N ALA A 696 17.28 9.35 9.36
CA ALA A 696 17.39 9.93 8.03
C ALA A 696 18.52 10.98 7.95
N VAL A 697 18.71 11.78 9.01
CA VAL A 697 19.81 12.76 9.11
C VAL A 697 21.16 12.08 9.21
N ASP A 698 21.26 10.97 9.96
CA ASP A 698 22.50 10.17 10.01
C ASP A 698 22.88 9.64 8.62
N THR A 699 21.89 9.10 7.89
CA THR A 699 22.09 8.63 6.51
C THR A 699 22.50 9.78 5.58
N PHE A 700 21.85 10.93 5.69
CA PHE A 700 22.18 12.14 4.95
C PHE A 700 23.62 12.60 5.22
N ARG A 701 24.06 12.62 6.48
CA ARG A 701 25.41 13.05 6.86
C ARG A 701 26.49 12.12 6.30
N LEU A 702 26.25 10.81 6.34
CA LEU A 702 27.13 9.82 5.71
C LEU A 702 27.24 10.07 4.21
N ARG A 703 26.10 10.22 3.51
CA ARG A 703 26.09 10.47 2.06
C ARG A 703 26.73 11.80 1.67
N LYS A 704 26.50 12.85 2.47
CA LYS A 704 27.15 14.17 2.32
C LYS A 704 28.67 14.04 2.40
N ALA A 705 29.18 13.31 3.40
CA ALA A 705 30.62 13.10 3.57
C ALA A 705 31.22 12.33 2.38
N GLU A 706 30.54 11.30 1.87
CA GLU A 706 30.98 10.53 0.69
C GLU A 706 31.11 11.39 -0.58
N LEU A 707 30.13 12.26 -0.83
CA LEU A 707 30.13 13.13 -2.01
C LEU A 707 31.21 14.22 -1.90
N LEU A 708 31.38 14.81 -0.72
CA LEU A 708 32.42 15.82 -0.49
C LEU A 708 33.83 15.24 -0.54
N SER A 709 34.03 13.95 -0.24
CA SER A 709 35.35 13.31 -0.32
C SER A 709 35.76 12.88 -1.75
N GLY A 710 34.90 13.09 -2.76
CA GLY A 710 35.17 12.71 -4.15
C GLY A 710 35.27 11.20 -4.41
N ASN A 711 34.92 10.34 -3.44
CA ASN A 711 35.10 8.88 -3.51
C ASN A 711 34.00 8.16 -4.29
N VAL A 712 32.99 8.87 -4.79
CA VAL A 712 31.86 8.28 -5.51
C VAL A 712 32.28 7.65 -6.85
N LYS A 713 33.39 8.11 -7.46
CA LYS A 713 33.92 7.51 -8.71
C LYS A 713 34.68 6.19 -8.52
N LYS A 714 34.95 5.71 -7.30
CA LYS A 714 35.77 4.49 -7.05
C LYS A 714 34.99 3.21 -6.74
N ARG A 715 33.65 3.25 -6.63
CA ARG A 715 32.83 2.05 -6.34
C ARG A 715 31.88 1.63 -7.47
N ALA A 716 31.89 2.35 -8.59
CA ALA A 716 31.16 1.97 -9.80
C ALA A 716 32.07 1.29 -10.85
N ALA A 717 33.21 0.74 -10.42
CA ALA A 717 34.12 -0.08 -11.21
C ALA A 717 34.17 -1.49 -10.65
#